data_AF-A0A1E4TCX3-F1
#
_entry.id   AF-A0A1E4TCX3-F1
#
_cell.length_a   1.000
_cell.length_b   1.000
_cell.length_c   1.000
_cell.angle_alpha   90.00
_cell.angle_beta   90.00
_cell.angle_gamma   90.00
#
_symmetry.space_group_name_H-M   'P 1'
#
loop_
_entity.id
_entity.type
_entity.pdbx_description
1 polymer ?
#
loop_
_entity_poly.entity_id
_entity_poly.type
_entity_poly.pdbx_seq_one_letter_code
_entity_poly.pdbx_strand_id
1 'polypeptide(L)'
;ILPGRPNPVNSAYASCVLAGVPIFVYSTGNNVVILRDWSVLTQVLRLESDASAISVNEESGSIAVSVSTSISVFLYDSHSSKWFLSQSFSHSSPTPATTLHWTSPTEIVSASTSLSLWSLSSNSSSLIWSIPIPHPCALSSLSHDSVWLATVARNDHLVKAWRRLSFDYDNPDFDFVYLPHPAPLRLLQWRVPFSPTDSQRHTLYTFASDNIFRVWAPIDDSSSGSFHLWLSVDLSTAFPSSPKFVYPVILTNYLFSRSCEHAVARSSASAASSTSSTLSRLAQLASSLPEIVVCLDDSGRMCAWSIEGSASSDPHLLSVLPVFADGFEVPCFPRGVSSFTFTAYPALGSSDQFDLHFIFHDFSGIIYHFSSCLDRLLDQAPSLIAPGRLELMNLWTGHYKSVRRLDRNLSGSILLSTSDFWEATLWRPKTIQSQLTLNRECVITFPTKSHACLVLDESGHVLSLHESKILLFECSTSTSKLVASYSLPPDQCNPICFMHLPTVRYSVSHAIIAMYADKSGALYDVQENSRITLAQKFVLPLSDDLESVFPVDPASRADLVSTEFLDRFQTEVLITTSPTGTVRTWTARVSKVQDDPLHIEWLQISSFETGLEGIGLARGSTTRTLALTDKSGRCLQIWNTEFGLDRLEYQEIFDNAGEYVQGIDWTYTPSSQNVLSIDFPHKVRQYCQLRYDYARETPAWVSFREIDIRNISTHTMGDSIWLDKGVFVMSFGNQLMVHSKHLDVSHANMLLQLGAYNASIDNIFEIVSLLNGPLVYYHPQLVIQAIFLGKLHVVHKIFIHLARQLSADEWNESKVANISSDLGLDIEVFLQGPDPDFDLDGVVDMQIASGNDAGSATSVTNGHSFASVARFSRFDDTVVDYLRKRLTMVSLPYLTGHQQISLIGVLESLADMERDRRSLDRNALRFLLSFKLYMIHPHQSSMHSRDFNWALHSESQGVLVGIISKAFNNTLLWKNARDCGMFFWLKDEVSVRTQMEILAKNHFTQGEHRDPVNCSLFYLALRKKTVLLGLWKICGFHKDQAKTLAFLQHDFTEPRWKTAALKNAFALLSKHNYEYAAAFFLLGDALWDAARVCIRQLHDIQLAVAICRAYEGDKSPSLVRIYREEILQNLALSCDRWLSSLVFWSLGEHDSAVQILVNAPVELRISRLSTPSDEHKTLKAYSLSFLVMDPVLIVLYKELSAVTLRTRVGDLAIPPDVEWQFLLRVAYLYDRMGCDVLALDIVKNWKF
;
A
#
# COMPACT_ATOMS: atom_id res chain seq x y z
N ILE A 1 6.77 14.05 -9.39
CA ILE A 1 5.81 14.96 -8.71
C ILE A 1 5.44 16.07 -9.68
N LEU A 2 4.17 16.46 -9.74
CA LEU A 2 3.64 17.55 -10.56
C LEU A 2 3.22 18.72 -9.65
N PRO A 3 4.07 19.74 -9.48
CA PRO A 3 3.94 20.65 -8.35
C PRO A 3 2.93 21.80 -8.54
N GLY A 4 2.01 21.69 -9.50
CA GLY A 4 0.96 22.69 -9.74
C GLY A 4 1.15 23.47 -11.04
N ARG A 5 0.10 24.18 -11.49
CA ARG A 5 0.15 25.01 -12.71
C ARG A 5 0.98 26.27 -12.46
N PRO A 6 2.07 26.51 -13.19
CA PRO A 6 2.84 27.75 -13.12
C PRO A 6 1.97 28.99 -13.40
N ASN A 7 2.21 30.08 -12.67
CA ASN A 7 1.53 31.34 -12.93
C ASN A 7 2.00 31.94 -14.27
N PRO A 8 1.11 32.46 -15.13
CA PRO A 8 1.45 32.96 -16.46
C PRO A 8 2.07 34.37 -16.41
N VAL A 9 3.19 34.50 -15.69
CA VAL A 9 3.92 35.75 -15.47
C VAL A 9 5.40 35.58 -15.84
N ASN A 10 6.04 36.66 -16.28
CA ASN A 10 7.45 36.62 -16.71
C ASN A 10 8.40 36.25 -15.56
N SER A 11 8.14 36.75 -14.34
CA SER A 11 8.90 36.46 -13.12
C SER A 11 8.26 35.33 -12.29
N ALA A 12 7.78 34.27 -12.95
CA ALA A 12 7.12 33.14 -12.28
C ALA A 12 8.10 32.19 -11.58
N TYR A 13 9.37 32.21 -11.96
CA TYR A 13 10.41 31.35 -11.41
C TYR A 13 11.72 32.09 -11.22
N ALA A 14 12.57 31.52 -10.37
CA ALA A 14 13.94 31.93 -10.14
C ALA A 14 14.77 30.70 -9.75
N SER A 15 16.08 30.77 -9.97
CA SER A 15 17.01 29.70 -9.58
C SER A 15 18.24 30.32 -8.95
N CYS A 16 18.82 29.64 -7.96
CA CYS A 16 20.09 29.98 -7.34
C CYS A 16 20.86 28.70 -7.01
N VAL A 17 22.13 28.85 -6.61
CA VAL A 17 22.95 27.74 -6.15
C VAL A 17 23.33 27.97 -4.71
N LEU A 18 22.78 27.15 -3.82
CA LEU A 18 22.98 27.27 -2.39
C LEU A 18 23.91 26.15 -1.92
N ALA A 19 25.07 26.50 -1.38
CA ALA A 19 26.06 25.55 -0.89
C ALA A 19 26.44 24.43 -1.91
N GLY A 20 26.50 24.78 -3.20
CA GLY A 20 26.84 23.84 -4.29
C GLY A 20 25.67 22.98 -4.77
N VAL A 21 24.43 23.30 -4.38
CA VAL A 21 23.22 22.59 -4.78
C VAL A 21 22.31 23.56 -5.54
N PRO A 22 21.90 23.27 -6.79
CA PRO A 22 20.95 24.10 -7.51
C PRO A 22 19.55 24.01 -6.89
N ILE A 23 18.98 25.17 -6.60
CA ILE A 23 17.63 25.35 -6.12
C ILE A 23 16.82 26.02 -7.22
N PHE A 24 15.67 25.44 -7.53
CA PHE A 24 14.71 25.99 -8.50
C PHE A 24 13.39 26.30 -7.78
N VAL A 25 12.95 27.55 -7.88
CA VAL A 25 11.75 28.04 -7.21
C VAL A 25 10.78 28.58 -8.23
N TYR A 26 9.49 28.22 -8.14
CA TYR A 26 8.47 28.79 -9.01
C TYR A 26 7.09 28.90 -8.34
N SER A 27 6.24 29.80 -8.83
CA SER A 27 4.89 30.05 -8.30
C SER A 27 3.83 29.22 -9.00
N THR A 28 2.89 28.70 -8.21
CA THR A 28 1.70 27.97 -8.68
C THR A 28 0.45 28.42 -7.94
N GLY A 29 -0.36 29.28 -8.57
CA GLY A 29 -1.46 29.98 -7.91
C GLY A 29 -0.95 30.74 -6.69
N ASN A 30 -1.49 30.38 -5.51
CA ASN A 30 -1.10 30.91 -4.20
C ASN A 30 -0.06 30.05 -3.47
N ASN A 31 0.67 29.20 -4.18
CA ASN A 31 1.75 28.39 -3.63
C ASN A 31 3.10 28.73 -4.28
N VAL A 32 4.19 28.54 -3.54
CA VAL A 32 5.56 28.61 -4.07
C VAL A 32 6.20 27.24 -3.87
N VAL A 33 6.68 26.68 -4.97
CA VAL A 33 7.28 25.35 -5.03
C VAL A 33 8.79 25.51 -5.00
N ILE A 34 9.45 24.76 -4.13
CA ILE A 34 10.91 24.74 -4.00
C ILE A 34 11.42 23.35 -4.36
N LEU A 35 12.18 23.28 -5.45
CA LEU A 35 12.83 22.08 -5.96
C LEU A 35 14.33 22.15 -5.70
N ARG A 36 14.90 21.04 -5.27
CA ARG A 36 16.34 20.80 -5.15
C ARG A 36 16.80 19.90 -6.30
N ASP A 37 17.97 20.17 -6.86
CA ASP A 37 18.56 19.38 -7.96
C ASP A 37 17.60 19.23 -9.15
N TRP A 38 16.81 20.27 -9.41
CA TRP A 38 15.77 20.32 -10.45
C TRP A 38 14.62 19.30 -10.34
N SER A 39 14.71 18.23 -9.53
CA SER A 39 13.69 17.16 -9.48
C SER A 39 13.09 16.90 -8.10
N VAL A 40 13.82 17.15 -7.01
CA VAL A 40 13.40 16.76 -5.66
C VAL A 40 12.57 17.87 -5.03
N LEU A 41 11.27 17.61 -4.80
CA LEU A 41 10.39 18.55 -4.11
C LEU A 41 10.79 18.64 -2.63
N THR A 42 11.24 19.81 -2.19
CA THR A 42 11.69 20.03 -0.81
C THR A 42 10.57 20.61 0.06
N GLN A 43 9.91 21.66 -0.42
CA GLN A 43 8.87 22.35 0.34
C GLN A 43 7.90 23.08 -0.59
N VAL A 44 6.64 23.18 -0.14
CA VAL A 44 5.60 24.01 -0.76
C VAL A 44 5.15 25.06 0.25
N LEU A 45 5.44 26.33 -0.05
CA LEU A 45 5.03 27.46 0.77
C LEU A 45 3.64 27.93 0.34
N ARG A 46 2.76 28.19 1.31
CA ARG A 46 1.42 28.74 1.08
C ARG A 46 1.42 30.25 1.25
N LEU A 47 0.79 30.94 0.30
CA LEU A 47 0.59 32.39 0.29
C LEU A 47 -0.88 32.73 0.49
N GLU A 48 -1.14 33.98 0.85
CA GLU A 48 -2.50 34.52 1.01
C GLU A 48 -3.24 34.68 -0.33
N SER A 49 -2.52 35.03 -1.39
CA SER A 49 -3.07 35.19 -2.75
C SER A 49 -2.07 34.76 -3.82
N ASP A 50 -2.47 34.84 -5.09
CA ASP A 50 -1.64 34.38 -6.20
C ASP A 50 -0.36 35.23 -6.34
N ALA A 51 0.79 34.56 -6.50
CA ALA A 51 2.08 35.25 -6.63
C ALA A 51 2.26 35.88 -8.01
N SER A 52 2.66 37.16 -8.04
CA SER A 52 2.90 37.90 -9.29
C SER A 52 4.36 37.91 -9.73
N ALA A 53 5.31 37.83 -8.78
CA ALA A 53 6.74 37.82 -9.05
C ALA A 53 7.50 37.08 -7.96
N ILE A 54 8.56 36.36 -8.34
CA ILE A 54 9.50 35.68 -7.43
C ILE A 54 10.92 36.12 -7.76
N SER A 55 11.76 36.29 -6.72
CA SER A 55 13.19 36.47 -6.84
C SER A 55 13.93 35.75 -5.72
N VAL A 56 15.09 35.17 -6.02
CA VAL A 56 15.91 34.44 -5.04
C VAL A 56 17.28 35.08 -4.97
N ASN A 57 17.78 35.29 -3.75
CA ASN A 57 19.12 35.80 -3.52
C ASN A 57 20.14 34.65 -3.61
N GLU A 58 21.20 34.82 -4.41
CA GLU A 58 22.23 33.80 -4.63
C GLU A 58 23.12 33.58 -3.40
N GLU A 59 23.44 34.63 -2.64
CA GLU A 59 24.33 34.55 -1.47
C GLU A 59 23.64 33.97 -0.24
N SER A 60 22.40 34.41 0.03
CA SER A 60 21.68 34.04 1.26
C SER A 60 20.68 32.90 1.09
N GLY A 61 20.28 32.58 -0.14
CA GLY A 61 19.18 31.63 -0.42
C GLY A 61 17.79 32.15 0.00
N SER A 62 17.67 33.45 0.31
CA SER A 62 16.41 34.08 0.68
C SER A 62 15.49 34.24 -0.52
N ILE A 63 14.20 34.03 -0.33
CA ILE A 63 13.18 34.09 -1.39
C ILE A 63 12.27 35.29 -1.14
N ALA A 64 12.14 36.19 -2.11
CA ALA A 64 11.18 37.28 -2.10
C ALA A 64 10.04 36.99 -3.07
N VAL A 65 8.80 37.20 -2.63
CA VAL A 65 7.59 36.92 -3.40
C VAL A 65 6.63 38.10 -3.31
N SER A 66 6.14 38.58 -4.44
CA SER A 66 5.08 39.59 -4.47
C SER A 66 3.72 38.90 -4.48
N VAL A 67 2.86 39.31 -3.55
CA VAL A 67 1.54 38.76 -3.29
C VAL A 67 0.57 39.93 -3.16
N SER A 68 -0.43 40.03 -4.04
CA SER A 68 -1.41 41.14 -4.06
C SER A 68 -0.78 42.55 -3.96
N THR A 69 -0.77 43.17 -2.78
CA THR A 69 -0.16 44.50 -2.54
C THR A 69 1.03 44.44 -1.57
N SER A 70 1.50 43.24 -1.24
CA SER A 70 2.59 42.98 -0.31
C SER A 70 3.74 42.21 -0.95
N ILE A 71 4.89 42.30 -0.31
CA ILE A 71 6.10 41.54 -0.61
C ILE A 71 6.41 40.71 0.64
N SER A 72 6.45 39.40 0.49
CA SER A 72 6.79 38.43 1.53
C SER A 72 8.21 37.93 1.31
N VAL A 73 9.03 37.95 2.37
CA VAL A 73 10.42 37.47 2.35
C VAL A 73 10.54 36.23 3.22
N PHE A 74 11.05 35.15 2.63
CA PHE A 74 11.31 33.87 3.27
C PHE A 74 12.82 33.65 3.44
N LEU A 75 13.24 33.29 4.65
CA LEU A 75 14.64 32.99 4.97
C LEU A 75 14.88 31.49 4.98
N TYR A 76 16.07 31.09 4.57
CA TYR A 76 16.52 29.71 4.61
C TYR A 76 17.12 29.38 5.98
N ASP A 77 16.63 28.32 6.62
CA ASP A 77 17.23 27.75 7.83
C ASP A 77 18.15 26.57 7.47
N SER A 78 19.44 26.71 7.75
CA SER A 78 20.44 25.68 7.49
C SER A 78 20.23 24.41 8.33
N HIS A 79 19.60 24.50 9.51
CA HIS A 79 19.39 23.33 10.38
C HIS A 79 18.25 22.44 9.89
N SER A 80 17.10 23.04 9.57
CA SER A 80 15.95 22.30 9.05
C SER A 80 15.96 22.10 7.54
N SER A 81 16.86 22.79 6.80
CA SER A 81 16.87 22.86 5.33
C SER A 81 15.51 23.30 4.75
N LYS A 82 14.81 24.20 5.45
CA LYS A 82 13.48 24.71 5.11
C LYS A 82 13.45 26.23 5.11
N TRP A 83 12.44 26.78 4.41
CA TRP A 83 12.17 28.21 4.34
C TRP A 83 11.03 28.58 5.27
N PHE A 84 11.18 29.70 5.98
CA PHE A 84 10.19 30.26 6.87
C PHE A 84 9.94 31.73 6.56
N LEU A 85 8.70 32.19 6.77
CA LEU A 85 8.34 33.59 6.57
C LEU A 85 9.03 34.46 7.63
N SER A 86 9.82 35.43 7.20
CA SER A 86 10.50 36.38 8.09
C SER A 86 9.74 37.69 8.21
N GLN A 87 9.39 38.30 7.08
CA GLN A 87 8.70 39.59 7.05
C GLN A 87 7.77 39.71 5.84
N SER A 88 6.69 40.46 6.01
CA SER A 88 5.77 40.85 4.96
C SER A 88 5.48 42.34 5.06
N PHE A 89 5.64 43.08 3.96
CA PHE A 89 5.40 44.52 3.93
C PHE A 89 4.63 44.93 2.68
N SER A 90 3.83 45.99 2.79
CA SER A 90 3.04 46.51 1.67
C SER A 90 3.87 47.45 0.80
N HIS A 91 3.78 47.30 -0.52
CA HIS A 91 4.37 48.26 -1.44
C HIS A 91 3.44 49.48 -1.60
N SER A 92 4.00 50.61 -2.04
CA SER A 92 3.30 51.91 -2.10
C SER A 92 2.22 51.99 -3.20
N SER A 93 2.28 51.15 -4.22
CA SER A 93 1.32 51.12 -5.34
C SER A 93 0.09 50.24 -5.06
N PRO A 94 -1.07 50.51 -5.71
CA PRO A 94 -2.29 49.72 -5.58
C PRO A 94 -2.28 48.41 -6.39
N THR A 95 -1.26 48.19 -7.23
CA THR A 95 -1.16 47.03 -8.13
C THR A 95 0.04 46.16 -7.78
N PRO A 96 -0.05 44.81 -7.87
CA PRO A 96 1.05 43.90 -7.54
C PRO A 96 2.36 44.24 -8.27
N ALA A 97 3.48 43.96 -7.62
CA ALA A 97 4.77 44.02 -8.27
C ALA A 97 4.87 42.90 -9.33
N THR A 98 5.11 43.31 -10.56
CA THR A 98 5.22 42.43 -11.74
C THR A 98 6.59 41.76 -11.85
N THR A 99 7.62 42.39 -11.29
CA THR A 99 9.00 41.90 -11.28
C THR A 99 9.67 42.28 -9.97
N LEU A 100 10.49 41.37 -9.43
CA LEU A 100 11.30 41.57 -8.22
C LEU A 100 12.76 41.21 -8.53
N HIS A 101 13.70 42.00 -8.03
CA HIS A 101 15.13 41.71 -8.11
C HIS A 101 15.82 42.06 -6.78
N TRP A 102 16.74 41.20 -6.36
CA TRP A 102 17.62 41.48 -5.22
C TRP A 102 18.82 42.31 -5.70
N THR A 103 19.12 43.43 -5.05
CA THR A 103 20.34 44.21 -5.32
C THR A 103 21.45 43.83 -4.34
N SER A 104 21.08 43.51 -3.10
CA SER A 104 21.97 42.96 -2.08
C SER A 104 21.16 42.04 -1.14
N PRO A 105 21.78 41.29 -0.22
CA PRO A 105 21.06 40.52 0.80
C PRO A 105 20.07 41.34 1.64
N THR A 106 20.24 42.67 1.68
CA THR A 106 19.43 43.60 2.46
C THR A 106 18.66 44.60 1.60
N GLU A 107 18.66 44.50 0.28
CA GLU A 107 17.95 45.45 -0.60
C GLU A 107 17.19 44.74 -1.73
N ILE A 108 15.94 45.19 -1.97
CA ILE A 108 15.06 44.66 -3.03
C ILE A 108 14.53 45.80 -3.89
N VAL A 109 14.55 45.60 -5.21
CA VAL A 109 13.84 46.44 -6.18
C VAL A 109 12.55 45.76 -6.60
N SER A 110 11.45 46.52 -6.58
CA SER A 110 10.14 46.08 -7.04
C SER A 110 9.59 47.02 -8.11
N ALA A 111 9.08 46.45 -9.20
CA ALA A 111 8.48 47.21 -10.29
C ALA A 111 7.01 46.84 -10.51
N SER A 112 6.15 47.85 -10.49
CA SER A 112 4.70 47.78 -10.69
C SER A 112 4.25 48.95 -11.59
N THR A 113 3.24 49.73 -11.18
CA THR A 113 3.00 51.10 -11.66
C THR A 113 3.99 52.11 -11.09
N SER A 114 4.74 51.74 -10.04
CA SER A 114 5.90 52.48 -9.55
C SER A 114 7.11 51.55 -9.47
N LEU A 115 8.30 52.12 -9.64
CA LEU A 115 9.56 51.47 -9.34
C LEU A 115 9.99 51.89 -7.94
N SER A 116 10.22 50.93 -7.06
CA SER A 116 10.58 51.20 -5.66
C SER A 116 11.72 50.32 -5.17
N LEU A 117 12.64 50.93 -4.43
CA LEU A 117 13.80 50.31 -3.79
C LEU A 117 13.56 50.24 -2.28
N TRP A 118 13.74 49.06 -1.70
CA TRP A 118 13.45 48.74 -0.31
C TRP A 118 14.72 48.28 0.41
N SER A 119 14.95 48.77 1.62
CA SER A 119 15.91 48.20 2.57
C SER A 119 15.22 47.18 3.46
N LEU A 120 15.90 46.07 3.73
CA LEU A 120 15.49 45.02 4.64
C LEU A 120 16.43 45.04 5.85
N SER A 121 15.92 45.48 7.00
CA SER A 121 16.56 45.23 8.28
C SER A 121 15.99 43.94 8.90
N SER A 122 16.62 43.44 9.97
CA SER A 122 16.25 42.17 10.60
C SER A 122 14.79 42.10 11.07
N ASN A 123 14.16 43.24 11.39
CA ASN A 123 12.77 43.29 11.90
C ASN A 123 11.86 44.32 11.19
N SER A 124 12.37 45.12 10.26
CA SER A 124 11.57 46.11 9.53
C SER A 124 12.10 46.38 8.13
N SER A 125 11.18 46.66 7.21
CA SER A 125 11.51 47.15 5.88
C SER A 125 11.28 48.65 5.79
N SER A 126 12.19 49.36 5.13
CA SER A 126 12.06 50.80 4.84
C SER A 126 12.10 51.05 3.34
N LEU A 127 11.23 51.95 2.87
CA LEU A 127 11.25 52.42 1.50
C LEU A 127 12.38 53.44 1.34
N ILE A 128 13.38 53.14 0.50
CA ILE A 128 14.52 54.02 0.23
C ILE A 128 14.15 55.03 -0.88
N TRP A 129 13.58 54.53 -1.98
CA TRP A 129 13.28 55.35 -3.16
C TRP A 129 12.03 54.83 -3.88
N SER A 130 11.23 55.71 -4.49
CA SER A 130 10.06 55.34 -5.28
C SER A 130 9.75 56.38 -6.35
N ILE A 131 9.53 55.94 -7.60
CA ILE A 131 9.07 56.79 -8.70
C ILE A 131 7.86 56.14 -9.42
N PRO A 132 6.78 56.88 -9.71
CA PRO A 132 5.69 56.38 -10.53
C PRO A 132 6.12 56.29 -12.01
N ILE A 133 5.78 55.20 -12.68
CA ILE A 133 6.03 54.97 -14.11
C ILE A 133 4.69 55.10 -14.86
N PRO A 134 4.66 55.73 -16.06
CA PRO A 134 3.41 55.97 -16.80
C PRO A 134 2.65 54.70 -17.23
N HIS A 135 3.37 53.60 -17.45
CA HIS A 135 2.80 52.30 -17.79
C HIS A 135 3.37 51.22 -16.86
N PRO A 136 2.57 50.22 -16.47
CA PRO A 136 3.03 49.16 -15.59
C PRO A 136 4.17 48.38 -16.25
N CYS A 137 5.22 48.13 -15.48
CA CYS A 137 6.34 47.30 -15.92
C CYS A 137 5.84 45.90 -16.29
N ALA A 138 6.40 45.30 -17.34
CA ALA A 138 6.12 43.94 -17.76
C ALA A 138 7.38 43.07 -17.77
N LEU A 139 8.50 43.64 -18.18
CA LEU A 139 9.82 43.01 -18.16
C LEU A 139 10.80 43.94 -17.46
N SER A 140 11.64 43.38 -16.60
CA SER A 140 12.78 44.09 -16.05
C SER A 140 13.98 43.18 -15.88
N SER A 141 15.16 43.76 -15.96
CA SER A 141 16.43 43.06 -15.75
C SER A 141 17.37 43.98 -15.00
N LEU A 142 18.02 43.47 -13.96
CA LEU A 142 19.00 44.17 -13.14
C LEU A 142 20.42 43.79 -13.60
N SER A 143 21.33 44.76 -13.66
CA SER A 143 22.74 44.49 -13.91
C SER A 143 23.38 43.78 -12.71
N HIS A 144 24.46 43.04 -12.96
CA HIS A 144 25.11 42.22 -11.94
C HIS A 144 25.60 43.02 -10.71
N ASP A 145 26.05 44.26 -10.93
CA ASP A 145 26.52 45.19 -9.91
C ASP A 145 25.39 46.05 -9.30
N SER A 146 24.14 45.81 -9.68
CA SER A 146 22.95 46.55 -9.25
C SER A 146 22.91 48.06 -9.61
N VAL A 147 23.84 48.54 -10.45
CA VAL A 147 23.90 49.95 -10.90
C VAL A 147 22.81 50.26 -11.93
N TRP A 148 22.56 49.34 -12.85
CA TRP A 148 21.61 49.54 -13.95
C TRP A 148 20.38 48.65 -13.81
N LEU A 149 19.21 49.23 -14.06
CA LEU A 149 17.96 48.50 -14.16
C LEU A 149 17.30 48.81 -15.49
N ALA A 150 17.07 47.81 -16.32
CA ALA A 150 16.29 47.96 -17.54
C ALA A 150 14.83 47.59 -17.25
N THR A 151 13.88 48.41 -17.71
CA THR A 151 12.43 48.19 -17.55
C THR A 151 11.71 48.44 -18.87
N VAL A 152 10.67 47.65 -19.13
CA VAL A 152 9.83 47.73 -20.33
C VAL A 152 8.38 47.49 -19.95
N ALA A 153 7.47 48.32 -20.45
CA ALA A 153 6.03 48.14 -20.27
C ALA A 153 5.46 47.15 -21.30
N ARG A 154 4.27 46.58 -21.02
CA ARG A 154 3.65 45.59 -21.91
C ARG A 154 3.36 46.20 -23.28
N ASN A 155 3.83 45.53 -24.34
CA ASN A 155 3.72 45.98 -25.74
C ASN A 155 4.41 47.33 -26.03
N ASP A 156 5.28 47.80 -25.15
CA ASP A 156 6.03 49.03 -25.37
C ASP A 156 7.23 48.77 -26.31
N HIS A 157 7.59 49.83 -27.03
CA HIS A 157 8.67 49.88 -28.00
C HIS A 157 9.92 50.57 -27.43
N LEU A 158 9.87 51.01 -26.17
CA LEU A 158 10.93 51.76 -25.51
C LEU A 158 11.41 51.02 -24.26
N VAL A 159 12.70 50.67 -24.24
CA VAL A 159 13.35 50.21 -23.00
C VAL A 159 13.83 51.43 -22.23
N LYS A 160 13.52 51.49 -20.93
CA LYS A 160 14.08 52.49 -20.02
C LYS A 160 15.19 51.84 -19.20
N ALA A 161 16.43 52.29 -19.41
CA ALA A 161 17.59 51.88 -18.62
C ALA A 161 17.84 52.93 -17.53
N TRP A 162 17.53 52.59 -16.28
CA TRP A 162 17.74 53.42 -15.10
C TRP A 162 19.14 53.18 -14.55
N ARG A 163 19.85 54.25 -14.16
CA ARG A 163 21.17 54.23 -13.54
C ARG A 163 21.08 54.75 -12.11
N ARG A 164 21.51 53.96 -11.13
CA ARG A 164 21.71 54.40 -9.75
C ARG A 164 23.00 55.24 -9.68
N LEU A 165 22.89 56.50 -9.27
CA LEU A 165 24.02 57.44 -9.16
C LEU A 165 24.65 57.43 -7.76
N SER A 166 23.84 57.17 -6.72
CA SER A 166 24.28 57.10 -5.32
C SER A 166 23.77 55.82 -4.64
N PHE A 167 24.64 55.23 -3.81
CA PHE A 167 24.32 54.07 -2.97
C PHE A 167 23.98 54.46 -1.53
N ASP A 168 23.98 55.75 -1.21
CA ASP A 168 23.63 56.27 0.11
C ASP A 168 22.13 56.07 0.40
N TYR A 169 21.81 55.59 1.60
CA TYR A 169 20.42 55.36 2.04
C TYR A 169 19.60 56.66 2.15
N ASP A 170 20.26 57.78 2.46
CA ASP A 170 19.58 59.05 2.75
C ASP A 170 19.22 59.85 1.48
N ASN A 171 19.97 59.70 0.38
CA ASN A 171 19.76 60.44 -0.88
C ASN A 171 20.02 59.53 -2.11
N PRO A 172 19.11 58.59 -2.42
CA PRO A 172 19.19 57.75 -3.62
C PRO A 172 18.79 58.53 -4.90
N ASP A 173 19.75 58.76 -5.79
CA ASP A 173 19.53 59.43 -7.08
C ASP A 173 19.55 58.42 -8.24
N PHE A 174 18.57 58.53 -9.14
CA PHE A 174 18.46 57.71 -10.34
C PHE A 174 18.33 58.58 -11.59
N ASP A 175 19.09 58.25 -12.62
CA ASP A 175 18.97 58.80 -13.98
C ASP A 175 18.40 57.73 -14.93
N PHE A 176 17.93 58.08 -16.12
CA PHE A 176 17.45 57.09 -17.09
C PHE A 176 17.70 57.46 -18.56
N VAL A 177 17.86 56.43 -19.38
CA VAL A 177 18.02 56.54 -20.85
C VAL A 177 17.01 55.67 -21.57
N TYR A 178 16.52 56.15 -22.72
CA TYR A 178 15.59 55.42 -23.57
C TYR A 178 16.32 54.70 -24.70
N LEU A 179 15.98 53.42 -24.91
CA LEU A 179 16.43 52.62 -26.06
C LEU A 179 15.23 52.29 -26.95
N PRO A 180 15.19 52.80 -28.18
CA PRO A 180 14.06 52.59 -29.09
C PRO A 180 14.16 51.26 -29.87
N HIS A 181 13.01 50.59 -29.99
CA HIS A 181 12.83 49.33 -30.73
C HIS A 181 11.66 49.45 -31.72
N PRO A 182 11.73 48.84 -32.91
CA PRO A 182 10.64 48.92 -33.89
C PRO A 182 9.43 48.02 -33.55
N ALA A 183 9.60 47.07 -32.63
CA ALA A 183 8.61 46.08 -32.26
C ALA A 183 8.65 45.83 -30.74
N PRO A 184 7.58 45.33 -30.11
CA PRO A 184 7.57 45.08 -28.67
C PRO A 184 8.57 44.01 -28.27
N LEU A 185 9.23 44.22 -27.12
CA LEU A 185 10.26 43.31 -26.61
C LEU A 185 9.65 42.01 -26.05
N ARG A 186 10.39 40.92 -26.24
CA ARG A 186 10.12 39.59 -25.67
C ARG A 186 11.21 39.12 -24.71
N LEU A 187 12.46 39.53 -24.94
CA LEU A 187 13.58 39.20 -24.05
C LEU A 187 14.41 40.44 -23.76
N LEU A 188 14.81 40.54 -22.49
CA LEU A 188 15.60 41.62 -21.91
C LEU A 188 16.55 40.99 -20.89
N GLN A 189 17.86 41.02 -21.16
CA GLN A 189 18.85 40.36 -20.32
C GLN A 189 20.17 41.15 -20.31
N TRP A 190 20.69 41.42 -19.11
CA TRP A 190 22.06 41.94 -18.95
C TRP A 190 23.11 40.83 -19.08
N ARG A 191 24.29 41.22 -19.56
CA ARG A 191 25.49 40.36 -19.50
C ARG A 191 25.89 40.10 -18.06
N VAL A 192 26.23 38.85 -17.78
CA VAL A 192 26.76 38.40 -16.48
C VAL A 192 28.28 38.22 -16.60
N PRO A 193 29.10 38.88 -15.76
CA PRO A 193 30.55 38.73 -15.77
C PRO A 193 31.00 37.40 -15.15
N PHE A 194 32.30 37.06 -15.29
CA PHE A 194 32.87 35.83 -14.72
C PHE A 194 33.00 35.83 -13.20
N SER A 195 33.29 37.01 -12.65
CA SER A 195 33.33 37.25 -11.21
C SER A 195 32.67 38.60 -10.92
N PRO A 196 32.08 38.77 -9.71
CA PRO A 196 31.49 40.05 -9.30
C PRO A 196 32.49 41.19 -9.22
N THR A 197 33.77 40.87 -9.16
CA THR A 197 34.89 41.81 -9.16
C THR A 197 35.40 42.16 -10.55
N ASP A 198 34.90 41.49 -11.61
CA ASP A 198 35.34 41.74 -12.98
C ASP A 198 34.65 42.99 -13.52
N SER A 199 35.45 44.01 -13.84
CA SER A 199 34.99 45.31 -14.34
C SER A 199 34.65 45.23 -15.84
N GLN A 200 33.75 44.32 -16.20
CA GLN A 200 33.25 44.22 -17.57
C GLN A 200 32.17 45.26 -17.85
N ARG A 201 32.10 45.72 -19.10
CA ARG A 201 31.09 46.70 -19.54
C ARG A 201 29.67 46.15 -19.41
N HIS A 202 28.75 47.02 -19.01
CA HIS A 202 27.32 46.71 -18.99
C HIS A 202 26.79 46.57 -20.42
N THR A 203 26.62 45.33 -20.88
CA THR A 203 26.03 45.03 -22.18
C THR A 203 24.61 44.52 -21.98
N LEU A 204 23.64 45.09 -22.69
CA LEU A 204 22.23 44.72 -22.64
C LEU A 204 21.82 44.02 -23.94
N TYR A 205 21.29 42.80 -23.81
CA TYR A 205 20.70 42.07 -24.91
C TYR A 205 19.19 42.29 -24.94
N THR A 206 18.69 42.58 -26.13
CA THR A 206 17.25 42.75 -26.37
C THR A 206 16.82 41.97 -27.59
N PHE A 207 15.65 41.36 -27.50
CA PHE A 207 15.02 40.67 -28.62
C PHE A 207 13.55 41.06 -28.68
N ALA A 208 13.10 41.46 -29.86
CA ALA A 208 11.75 41.95 -30.09
C ALA A 208 10.95 40.99 -30.99
N SER A 209 9.65 41.25 -31.09
CA SER A 209 8.73 40.42 -31.91
C SER A 209 8.99 40.48 -33.41
N ASP A 210 9.92 41.31 -33.87
CA ASP A 210 10.46 41.34 -35.23
C ASP A 210 11.50 40.23 -35.50
N ASN A 211 11.76 39.34 -34.54
CA ASN A 211 12.75 38.27 -34.59
C ASN A 211 14.21 38.77 -34.70
N ILE A 212 14.47 40.05 -34.39
CA ILE A 212 15.81 40.65 -34.46
C ILE A 212 16.42 40.72 -33.06
N PHE A 213 17.63 40.15 -32.93
CA PHE A 213 18.48 40.23 -31.75
C PHE A 213 19.36 41.47 -31.79
N ARG A 214 19.39 42.25 -30.70
CA ARG A 214 20.11 43.52 -30.61
C ARG A 214 21.00 43.57 -29.37
N VAL A 215 22.23 44.03 -29.57
CA VAL A 215 23.22 44.24 -28.51
C VAL A 215 23.42 45.74 -28.29
N TRP A 216 23.21 46.18 -27.05
CA TRP A 216 23.41 47.57 -26.62
C TRP A 216 24.55 47.64 -25.62
N ALA A 217 25.49 48.56 -25.82
CA ALA A 217 26.56 48.80 -24.87
C ALA A 217 26.96 50.29 -24.84
N PRO A 218 27.53 50.77 -23.72
CA PRO A 218 28.05 52.14 -23.62
C PRO A 218 29.36 52.28 -24.41
N ILE A 219 29.60 53.46 -24.99
CA ILE A 219 30.84 53.77 -25.74
C ILE A 219 32.02 53.96 -24.78
N ASP A 220 31.81 54.65 -23.65
CA ASP A 220 32.83 54.86 -22.60
C ASP A 220 32.24 54.56 -21.20
N ASP A 221 33.03 53.95 -20.32
CA ASP A 221 32.65 53.68 -18.91
C ASP A 221 32.47 54.97 -18.08
N SER A 222 33.04 56.09 -18.55
CA SER A 222 33.06 57.40 -17.88
C SER A 222 32.10 58.44 -18.48
N SER A 223 31.51 58.17 -19.66
CA SER A 223 30.59 59.09 -20.31
C SER A 223 29.15 58.92 -19.83
N SER A 224 28.36 59.98 -19.95
CA SER A 224 26.97 60.11 -19.48
C SER A 224 26.01 59.10 -20.11
N GLY A 225 25.99 57.86 -19.62
CA GLY A 225 24.86 56.93 -19.69
C GLY A 225 24.33 56.52 -21.08
N SER A 226 24.94 56.94 -22.19
CA SER A 226 24.42 56.71 -23.54
C SER A 226 24.76 55.30 -24.04
N PHE A 227 23.75 54.43 -24.04
CA PHE A 227 23.80 53.14 -24.71
C PHE A 227 23.62 53.31 -26.22
N HIS A 228 24.45 52.65 -27.01
CA HIS A 228 24.35 52.61 -28.46
C HIS A 228 24.08 51.20 -28.97
N LEU A 229 23.38 51.09 -30.10
CA LEU A 229 23.15 49.83 -30.79
C LEU A 229 24.45 49.41 -31.47
N TRP A 230 25.09 48.35 -30.97
CA TRP A 230 26.35 47.83 -31.53
C TRP A 230 26.10 46.77 -32.61
N LEU A 231 25.09 45.92 -32.41
CA LEU A 231 24.80 44.80 -33.29
C LEU A 231 23.29 44.60 -33.44
N SER A 232 22.86 44.25 -34.65
CA SER A 232 21.49 43.85 -34.99
C SER A 232 21.53 42.64 -35.93
N VAL A 233 21.03 41.49 -35.47
CA VAL A 233 21.04 40.22 -36.20
C VAL A 233 19.61 39.72 -36.38
N ASP A 234 19.22 39.42 -37.62
CA ASP A 234 17.95 38.75 -37.92
C ASP A 234 18.11 37.23 -37.77
N LEU A 235 17.56 36.69 -36.68
CA LEU A 235 17.66 35.26 -36.35
C LEU A 235 16.76 34.39 -37.23
N SER A 236 15.80 34.97 -37.95
CA SER A 236 14.91 34.20 -38.83
C SER A 236 15.62 33.66 -40.08
N THR A 237 16.74 34.28 -40.47
CA THR A 237 17.52 33.93 -41.66
C THR A 237 18.20 32.56 -41.59
N ALA A 238 18.38 32.00 -40.39
CA ALA A 238 18.94 30.66 -40.21
C ALA A 238 17.99 29.54 -40.67
N PHE A 239 16.68 29.80 -40.71
CA PHE A 239 15.70 28.75 -40.97
C PHE A 239 15.30 28.70 -42.45
N PRO A 240 15.13 27.50 -43.04
CA PRO A 240 14.78 27.38 -44.46
C PRO A 240 13.35 27.85 -44.78
N SER A 241 12.49 27.96 -43.76
CA SER A 241 11.16 28.59 -43.86
C SER A 241 11.12 29.73 -42.85
N SER A 242 10.66 30.92 -43.24
CA SER A 242 10.54 32.06 -42.32
C SER A 242 9.55 31.73 -41.19
N PRO A 243 10.00 31.54 -39.95
CA PRO A 243 9.13 31.11 -38.86
C PRO A 243 8.30 32.29 -38.33
N LYS A 244 7.11 32.00 -37.80
CA LYS A 244 6.28 33.06 -37.18
C LYS A 244 6.89 33.56 -35.87
N PHE A 245 7.52 32.66 -35.13
CA PHE A 245 8.14 32.94 -33.84
C PHE A 245 9.51 32.25 -33.79
N VAL A 246 10.52 33.00 -33.32
CA VAL A 246 11.83 32.46 -32.96
C VAL A 246 11.96 32.52 -31.44
N TYR A 247 12.46 31.44 -30.85
CA TYR A 247 12.70 31.27 -29.41
C TYR A 247 14.21 31.32 -29.14
N PRO A 248 14.81 32.50 -28.88
CA PRO A 248 16.23 32.61 -28.59
C PRO A 248 16.53 32.36 -27.11
N VAL A 249 17.65 31.68 -26.85
CA VAL A 249 18.32 31.62 -25.54
C VAL A 249 19.77 32.02 -25.69
N ILE A 250 20.21 32.87 -24.76
CA ILE A 250 21.57 33.40 -24.74
C ILE A 250 22.38 32.58 -23.73
N LEU A 251 23.38 31.87 -24.23
CA LEU A 251 24.47 31.34 -23.44
C LEU A 251 25.53 32.44 -23.37
N THR A 252 25.52 33.19 -22.26
CA THR A 252 26.56 34.20 -22.00
C THR A 252 27.92 33.51 -21.93
N ASN A 253 28.99 34.27 -22.19
CA ASN A 253 30.36 33.77 -22.08
C ASN A 253 30.62 33.06 -20.74
N TYR A 254 30.09 33.58 -19.63
CA TYR A 254 30.14 32.93 -18.31
C TYR A 254 29.54 31.53 -18.33
N LEU A 255 28.30 31.40 -18.80
CA LEU A 255 27.58 30.12 -18.85
C LEU A 255 28.29 29.14 -19.80
N PHE A 256 28.70 29.61 -20.97
CA PHE A 256 29.35 28.79 -21.99
C PHE A 256 30.70 28.25 -21.51
N SER A 257 31.56 29.09 -20.92
CA SER A 257 32.87 28.67 -20.43
C SER A 257 32.77 27.72 -19.23
N ARG A 258 31.87 27.97 -18.27
CA ARG A 258 31.63 27.02 -17.16
C ARG A 258 31.12 25.66 -17.66
N SER A 259 30.22 25.67 -18.63
CA SER A 259 29.71 24.44 -19.24
C SER A 259 30.80 23.71 -20.03
N CYS A 260 31.73 24.44 -20.68
CA CYS A 260 32.91 23.85 -21.33
C CYS A 260 33.84 23.19 -20.31
N GLU A 261 34.14 23.85 -19.20
CA GLU A 261 34.97 23.31 -18.12
C GLU A 261 34.38 22.01 -17.57
N HIS A 262 33.06 22.00 -17.33
CA HIS A 262 32.34 20.82 -16.88
C HIS A 262 32.38 19.68 -17.92
N ALA A 263 32.14 20.00 -19.19
CA ALA A 263 32.19 19.01 -20.27
C ALA A 263 33.59 18.37 -20.42
N VAL A 264 34.66 19.17 -20.30
CA VAL A 264 36.06 18.67 -20.30
C VAL A 264 36.30 17.75 -19.11
N ALA A 265 35.87 18.16 -17.90
CA ALA A 265 36.01 17.36 -16.69
C ALA A 265 35.27 16.02 -16.81
N ARG A 266 34.02 16.03 -17.30
CA ARG A 266 33.20 14.84 -17.55
C ARG A 266 33.85 13.88 -18.55
N SER A 267 34.40 14.40 -19.65
CA SER A 267 35.11 13.59 -20.65
C SER A 267 36.41 12.98 -20.11
N SER A 268 37.08 13.62 -19.16
CA SER A 268 38.30 13.09 -18.55
C SER A 268 38.06 11.96 -17.54
N ALA A 269 36.87 11.93 -16.92
CA ALA A 269 36.47 10.92 -15.94
C ALA A 269 35.94 9.62 -16.57
N SER A 270 35.36 9.68 -17.77
CA SER A 270 34.92 8.50 -18.52
C SER A 270 36.12 7.81 -19.19
N ALA A 271 36.52 6.64 -18.67
CA ALA A 271 37.66 5.86 -19.17
C ALA A 271 37.53 5.32 -20.62
N ALA A 272 36.43 5.66 -21.33
CA ALA A 272 36.10 5.12 -22.64
C ALA A 272 35.60 6.22 -23.61
N SER A 273 36.49 7.09 -24.08
CA SER A 273 36.45 7.67 -25.44
C SER A 273 37.59 8.66 -25.66
N SER A 274 38.23 8.60 -26.84
CA SER A 274 39.04 9.69 -27.38
C SER A 274 38.31 11.02 -27.21
N THR A 275 38.98 12.06 -26.71
CA THR A 275 38.45 13.43 -26.66
C THR A 275 37.78 13.76 -27.99
N SER A 276 36.47 14.00 -27.97
CA SER A 276 35.72 14.34 -29.18
C SER A 276 36.38 15.55 -29.84
N SER A 277 36.62 15.49 -31.16
CA SER A 277 37.12 16.63 -31.93
C SER A 277 36.23 17.87 -31.74
N THR A 278 34.93 17.68 -31.49
CA THR A 278 33.98 18.77 -31.19
C THR A 278 34.33 19.49 -29.89
N LEU A 279 34.69 18.75 -28.83
CA LEU A 279 34.99 19.33 -27.52
C LEU A 279 36.31 20.12 -27.54
N SER A 280 37.31 19.68 -28.31
CA SER A 280 38.53 20.46 -28.54
C SER A 280 38.27 21.78 -29.27
N ARG A 281 37.35 21.77 -30.26
CA ARG A 281 36.91 22.97 -30.97
C ARG A 281 36.10 23.90 -30.06
N LEU A 282 35.22 23.36 -29.23
CA LEU A 282 34.45 24.15 -28.26
C LEU A 282 35.36 24.77 -27.19
N ALA A 283 36.38 24.06 -26.73
CA ALA A 283 37.40 24.62 -25.83
C ALA A 283 38.20 25.75 -26.50
N GLN A 284 38.53 25.61 -27.80
CA GLN A 284 39.14 26.69 -28.57
C GLN A 284 38.18 27.88 -28.73
N LEU A 285 36.89 27.64 -28.99
CA LEU A 285 35.88 28.70 -29.05
C LEU A 285 35.69 29.38 -27.69
N ALA A 286 35.75 28.68 -26.56
CA ALA A 286 35.65 29.29 -25.24
C ALA A 286 36.77 30.32 -24.97
N SER A 287 37.93 30.17 -25.62
CA SER A 287 39.04 31.13 -25.51
C SER A 287 38.76 32.49 -26.16
N SER A 288 37.84 32.57 -27.15
CA SER A 288 37.43 33.84 -27.76
C SER A 288 36.34 34.59 -26.97
N LEU A 289 35.95 34.06 -25.80
CA LEU A 289 34.86 34.58 -24.95
C LEU A 289 33.55 34.87 -25.73
N PRO A 290 33.04 33.92 -26.53
CA PRO A 290 31.88 34.15 -27.38
C PRO A 290 30.60 34.22 -26.55
N GLU A 291 29.62 34.92 -27.10
CA GLU A 291 28.22 34.77 -26.70
C GLU A 291 27.53 33.87 -27.69
N ILE A 292 26.89 32.80 -27.22
CA ILE A 292 26.20 31.86 -28.10
C ILE A 292 24.70 32.08 -27.98
N VAL A 293 24.05 32.38 -29.10
CA VAL A 293 22.59 32.49 -29.19
C VAL A 293 22.07 31.21 -29.84
N VAL A 294 21.42 30.38 -29.05
CA VAL A 294 20.71 29.19 -29.54
C VAL A 294 19.28 29.61 -29.86
N CYS A 295 18.79 29.29 -31.05
CA CYS A 295 17.44 29.64 -31.47
C CYS A 295 16.67 28.39 -31.86
N LEU A 296 15.39 28.33 -31.46
CA LEU A 296 14.44 27.36 -31.98
C LEU A 296 13.32 28.07 -32.75
N ASP A 297 12.76 27.40 -33.75
CA ASP A 297 11.57 27.88 -34.45
C ASP A 297 10.26 27.22 -33.94
N ASP A 298 9.13 27.60 -34.53
CA ASP A 298 7.79 27.08 -34.21
C ASP A 298 7.58 25.60 -34.57
N SER A 299 8.44 25.04 -35.43
CA SER A 299 8.46 23.62 -35.76
C SER A 299 9.36 22.77 -34.85
N GLY A 300 10.19 23.43 -34.03
CA GLY A 300 11.18 22.79 -33.15
C GLY A 300 12.54 22.58 -33.82
N ARG A 301 12.83 23.24 -34.95
CA ARG A 301 14.16 23.24 -35.56
C ARG A 301 15.09 24.15 -34.77
N MET A 302 16.31 23.70 -34.52
CA MET A 302 17.33 24.42 -33.77
C MET A 302 18.43 24.96 -34.68
N CYS A 303 18.92 26.17 -34.42
CA CYS A 303 20.17 26.72 -34.96
C CYS A 303 20.99 27.40 -33.83
N ALA A 304 22.27 27.64 -34.05
CA ALA A 304 23.10 28.37 -33.08
C ALA A 304 24.06 29.35 -33.75
N TRP A 305 24.17 30.53 -33.17
CA TRP A 305 25.02 31.64 -33.61
C TRP A 305 26.04 31.98 -32.53
N SER A 306 27.29 32.22 -32.89
CA SER A 306 28.30 32.79 -32.00
C SER A 306 28.54 34.26 -32.33
N ILE A 307 28.54 35.08 -31.30
CA ILE A 307 28.86 36.50 -31.36
C ILE A 307 30.20 36.66 -30.66
N GLU A 308 31.24 36.91 -31.44
CA GLU A 308 32.61 37.11 -30.95
C GLU A 308 32.93 38.61 -30.91
N GLY A 309 33.76 39.03 -29.95
CA GLY A 309 34.19 40.42 -29.84
C GLY A 309 33.31 41.32 -28.97
N SER A 310 32.29 40.78 -28.29
CA SER A 310 31.40 41.55 -27.40
C SER A 310 32.08 42.11 -26.16
N ALA A 311 33.25 41.59 -25.78
CA ALA A 311 34.08 42.11 -24.70
C ALA A 311 35.04 43.24 -25.14
N SER A 312 35.19 43.47 -26.44
CA SER A 312 36.13 44.46 -26.98
C SER A 312 35.58 45.88 -26.89
N SER A 313 36.48 46.88 -26.95
CA SER A 313 36.11 48.31 -26.91
C SER A 313 35.57 48.86 -28.23
N ASP A 314 35.78 48.13 -29.34
CA ASP A 314 35.42 48.61 -30.67
C ASP A 314 34.24 47.81 -31.23
N PRO A 315 33.11 48.47 -31.60
CA PRO A 315 31.95 47.79 -32.16
C PRO A 315 32.25 47.12 -33.52
N HIS A 316 33.31 47.56 -34.22
CA HIS A 316 33.76 46.97 -35.49
C HIS A 316 34.40 45.58 -35.35
N LEU A 317 34.76 45.17 -34.12
CA LEU A 317 35.34 43.86 -33.84
C LEU A 317 34.27 42.79 -33.55
N LEU A 318 32.99 43.17 -33.51
CA LEU A 318 31.88 42.23 -33.39
C LEU A 318 31.72 41.42 -34.67
N SER A 319 31.82 40.10 -34.55
CA SER A 319 31.53 39.17 -35.66
C SER A 319 30.45 38.18 -35.27
N VAL A 320 29.59 37.85 -36.22
CA VAL A 320 28.49 36.89 -36.05
C VAL A 320 28.76 35.71 -36.96
N LEU A 321 28.98 34.54 -36.38
CA LEU A 321 29.32 33.32 -37.09
C LEU A 321 28.27 32.24 -36.78
N PRO A 322 27.71 31.53 -37.78
CA PRO A 322 26.84 30.39 -37.51
C PRO A 322 27.67 29.24 -36.95
N VAL A 323 27.31 28.73 -35.77
CA VAL A 323 27.89 27.50 -35.21
C VAL A 323 27.36 26.30 -35.98
N PHE A 324 26.06 26.28 -36.25
CA PHE A 324 25.41 25.45 -37.27
C PHE A 324 24.13 26.14 -37.74
N ALA A 325 23.86 26.06 -39.05
CA ALA A 325 22.73 26.73 -39.68
C ALA A 325 21.63 25.75 -40.14
N ASP A 326 21.95 24.46 -40.26
CA ASP A 326 20.96 23.46 -40.66
C ASP A 326 19.99 23.21 -39.50
N GLY A 327 18.70 23.51 -39.73
CA GLY A 327 17.65 23.37 -38.72
C GLY A 327 17.43 21.91 -38.32
N PHE A 328 18.02 21.49 -37.20
CA PHE A 328 17.83 20.14 -36.65
C PHE A 328 16.57 20.08 -35.81
N GLU A 329 15.71 19.09 -36.05
CA GLU A 329 14.46 18.95 -35.30
C GLU A 329 14.68 18.43 -33.87
N VAL A 330 14.09 19.13 -32.91
CA VAL A 330 13.97 18.69 -31.51
C VAL A 330 12.58 18.09 -31.32
N PRO A 331 12.44 16.75 -31.24
CA PRO A 331 11.14 16.07 -31.29
C PRO A 331 10.21 16.39 -30.11
N CYS A 332 10.75 16.87 -28.98
CA CYS A 332 10.00 17.11 -27.74
C CYS A 332 9.77 18.61 -27.43
N PHE A 333 10.10 19.52 -28.35
CA PHE A 333 9.93 20.96 -28.11
C PHE A 333 8.47 21.41 -28.32
N PRO A 334 7.91 22.27 -27.46
CA PRO A 334 6.53 22.75 -27.62
C PRO A 334 6.34 23.57 -28.90
N ARG A 335 5.22 23.38 -29.59
CA ARG A 335 4.91 24.01 -30.88
C ARG A 335 3.80 25.06 -30.74
N GLY A 336 3.92 26.17 -31.45
CA GLY A 336 2.86 27.18 -31.56
C GLY A 336 2.63 28.06 -30.31
N VAL A 337 3.64 28.21 -29.45
CA VAL A 337 3.55 29.01 -28.20
C VAL A 337 3.81 30.49 -28.50
N SER A 338 2.86 31.36 -28.17
CA SER A 338 2.97 32.81 -28.44
C SER A 338 3.62 33.61 -27.30
N SER A 339 3.47 33.15 -26.06
CA SER A 339 3.92 33.84 -24.85
C SER A 339 4.72 32.87 -23.99
N PHE A 340 6.00 33.18 -23.79
CA PHE A 340 6.94 32.28 -23.13
C PHE A 340 8.08 33.05 -22.47
N THR A 341 8.80 32.37 -21.58
CA THR A 341 10.17 32.73 -21.22
C THR A 341 11.09 31.54 -21.45
N PHE A 342 12.32 31.80 -21.90
CA PHE A 342 13.30 30.76 -22.20
C PHE A 342 14.65 31.17 -21.63
N THR A 343 15.18 30.38 -20.68
CA THR A 343 16.40 30.70 -19.92
C THR A 343 17.30 29.49 -19.79
N ALA A 344 18.62 29.71 -19.76
CA ALA A 344 19.62 28.66 -19.55
C ALA A 344 20.36 28.84 -18.21
N TYR A 345 20.74 27.71 -17.61
CA TYR A 345 21.50 27.60 -16.37
C TYR A 345 22.64 26.59 -16.55
N PRO A 346 23.77 26.79 -15.85
CA PRO A 346 24.88 25.83 -15.90
C PRO A 346 24.58 24.64 -14.98
N ALA A 347 25.06 23.45 -15.34
CA ALA A 347 25.11 22.34 -14.39
C ALA A 347 26.16 22.63 -13.33
N LEU A 348 25.78 22.58 -12.06
CA LEU A 348 26.63 22.96 -10.93
C LEU A 348 26.65 21.81 -9.92
N GLY A 349 27.30 20.71 -10.32
CA GLY A 349 27.56 19.56 -9.47
C GLY A 349 28.48 18.55 -10.16
N SER A 350 29.46 17.98 -9.45
CA SER A 350 30.35 16.94 -10.01
C SER A 350 29.65 15.61 -10.31
N SER A 351 28.41 15.45 -9.83
CA SER A 351 27.55 14.29 -10.05
C SER A 351 26.56 14.45 -11.20
N ASP A 352 26.41 15.65 -11.78
CA ASP A 352 25.48 15.87 -12.88
C ASP A 352 26.03 15.27 -14.17
N GLN A 353 25.18 14.52 -14.88
CA GLN A 353 25.54 13.91 -16.16
C GLN A 353 25.52 14.92 -17.33
N PHE A 354 24.88 16.07 -17.15
CA PHE A 354 24.67 17.11 -18.16
C PHE A 354 25.48 18.37 -17.86
N ASP A 355 25.68 19.22 -18.86
CA ASP A 355 26.48 20.45 -18.72
C ASP A 355 25.59 21.71 -18.66
N LEU A 356 24.40 21.66 -19.25
CA LEU A 356 23.45 22.78 -19.34
C LEU A 356 22.02 22.33 -19.02
N HIS A 357 21.29 23.22 -18.36
CA HIS A 357 19.86 23.10 -18.10
C HIS A 357 19.12 24.25 -18.77
N PHE A 358 18.02 23.95 -19.47
CA PHE A 358 17.19 24.92 -20.17
C PHE A 358 15.77 24.86 -19.60
N ILE A 359 15.24 26.01 -19.21
CA ILE A 359 13.90 26.18 -18.69
C ILE A 359 13.07 26.95 -19.71
N PHE A 360 12.07 26.30 -20.27
CA PHE A 360 11.09 26.91 -21.16
C PHE A 360 9.73 26.97 -20.46
N HIS A 361 9.25 28.16 -20.15
CA HIS A 361 7.96 28.37 -19.52
C HIS A 361 6.93 28.79 -20.56
N ASP A 362 5.96 27.92 -20.83
CA ASP A 362 4.78 28.24 -21.61
C ASP A 362 3.70 28.82 -20.70
N PHE A 363 3.20 30.02 -21.04
CA PHE A 363 2.18 30.71 -20.26
C PHE A 363 0.80 30.03 -20.34
N SER A 364 0.66 28.94 -21.12
CA SER A 364 -0.45 27.99 -20.97
C SER A 364 -0.42 27.26 -19.60
N GLY A 365 0.66 27.38 -18.85
CA GLY A 365 0.84 26.81 -17.51
C GLY A 365 1.59 25.48 -17.54
N ILE A 366 2.70 25.44 -18.30
CA ILE A 366 3.63 24.30 -18.34
C ILE A 366 5.05 24.86 -18.35
N ILE A 367 5.93 24.31 -17.51
CA ILE A 367 7.37 24.54 -17.60
C ILE A 367 8.04 23.24 -18.07
N TYR A 368 8.84 23.35 -19.13
CA TYR A 368 9.65 22.28 -19.68
C TYR A 368 11.10 22.47 -19.20
N HIS A 369 11.66 21.42 -18.61
CA HIS A 369 13.06 21.36 -18.21
C HIS A 369 13.80 20.42 -19.17
N PHE A 370 14.66 20.99 -20.00
CA PHE A 370 15.55 20.24 -20.88
C PHE A 370 16.97 20.27 -20.32
N SER A 371 17.71 19.19 -20.50
CA SER A 371 19.13 19.14 -20.23
C SER A 371 19.90 18.73 -21.47
N SER A 372 21.14 19.20 -21.57
CA SER A 372 22.05 18.83 -22.65
C SER A 372 23.49 18.78 -22.18
N CYS A 373 24.27 17.93 -22.83
CA CYS A 373 25.71 18.05 -22.86
C CYS A 373 26.13 19.06 -23.94
N LEU A 374 27.17 19.84 -23.68
CA LEU A 374 27.56 20.95 -24.56
C LEU A 374 28.12 20.46 -25.91
N ASP A 375 28.88 19.36 -25.86
CA ASP A 375 29.45 18.65 -27.02
C ASP A 375 28.37 18.14 -27.98
N ARG A 376 27.23 17.71 -27.46
CA ARG A 376 26.07 17.24 -28.24
C ARG A 376 25.21 18.40 -28.75
N LEU A 377 25.00 19.43 -27.95
CA LEU A 377 24.16 20.59 -28.30
C LEU A 377 24.66 21.31 -29.56
N LEU A 378 25.98 21.54 -29.62
CA LEU A 378 26.64 22.34 -30.65
C LEU A 378 27.35 21.51 -31.72
N ASP A 379 27.07 20.19 -31.79
CA ASP A 379 27.63 19.33 -32.82
C ASP A 379 27.15 19.77 -34.22
N GLN A 380 28.01 19.67 -35.23
CA GLN A 380 27.66 20.01 -36.61
C GLN A 380 27.16 18.80 -37.40
N ALA A 381 27.46 17.57 -36.97
CA ALA A 381 27.09 16.34 -37.66
C ALA A 381 26.41 15.35 -36.69
N PRO A 382 25.07 15.35 -36.57
CA PRO A 382 24.41 14.41 -35.67
C PRO A 382 24.62 12.98 -36.19
N SER A 383 25.27 12.14 -35.39
CA SER A 383 25.23 10.71 -35.65
C SER A 383 23.78 10.22 -35.56
N LEU A 384 23.34 9.39 -36.52
CA LEU A 384 22.00 8.77 -36.57
C LEU A 384 21.65 7.90 -35.33
N ILE A 385 22.61 7.72 -34.42
CA ILE A 385 22.59 6.76 -33.31
C ILE A 385 22.60 7.49 -31.94
N ALA A 386 22.86 8.80 -31.88
CA ALA A 386 22.98 9.53 -30.62
C ALA A 386 21.63 10.00 -30.05
N PRO A 387 21.45 10.01 -28.71
CA PRO A 387 20.32 10.68 -28.05
C PRO A 387 20.27 12.16 -28.43
N GLY A 388 19.06 12.72 -28.53
CA GLY A 388 18.81 14.07 -29.08
C GLY A 388 19.57 15.20 -28.37
N ARG A 389 19.80 16.31 -29.09
CA ARG A 389 20.53 17.52 -28.61
C ARG A 389 19.91 18.19 -27.39
N LEU A 390 18.63 18.00 -27.15
CA LEU A 390 17.94 18.44 -25.94
C LEU A 390 17.14 17.26 -25.44
N GLU A 391 17.46 16.81 -24.23
CA GLU A 391 16.72 15.74 -23.57
C GLU A 391 15.72 16.36 -22.59
N LEU A 392 14.44 16.01 -22.72
CA LEU A 392 13.41 16.44 -21.77
C LEU A 392 13.59 15.64 -20.48
N MET A 393 13.93 16.32 -19.38
CA MET A 393 14.09 15.73 -18.06
C MET A 393 12.78 15.75 -17.28
N ASN A 394 12.22 16.95 -17.10
CA ASN A 394 11.03 17.17 -16.27
C ASN A 394 9.98 18.00 -17.00
N LEU A 395 8.72 17.72 -16.70
CA LEU A 395 7.55 18.51 -17.11
C LEU A 395 6.84 18.98 -15.84
N TRP A 396 6.88 20.27 -15.55
CA TRP A 396 6.16 20.84 -14.39
C TRP A 396 4.86 21.48 -14.85
N THR A 397 3.77 20.92 -14.37
CA THR A 397 2.41 21.34 -14.66
C THR A 397 1.51 20.90 -13.51
N GLY A 398 0.24 21.28 -13.54
CA GLY A 398 -0.75 20.90 -12.53
C GLY A 398 -2.04 21.66 -12.68
N HIS A 399 -2.77 21.80 -11.57
CA HIS A 399 -3.99 22.60 -11.51
C HIS A 399 -3.71 24.05 -11.12
N TYR A 400 -4.62 24.93 -11.53
CA TYR A 400 -4.60 26.31 -11.07
C TYR A 400 -5.09 26.43 -9.62
N LYS A 401 -6.13 25.67 -9.24
CA LYS A 401 -6.71 25.65 -7.90
C LYS A 401 -6.69 24.24 -7.28
N SER A 402 -7.11 24.14 -6.03
CA SER A 402 -7.02 22.90 -5.27
C SER A 402 -7.83 21.76 -5.91
N VAL A 403 -7.20 20.61 -6.08
CA VAL A 403 -7.82 19.37 -6.53
C VAL A 403 -8.60 18.76 -5.37
N ARG A 404 -9.83 18.32 -5.64
CA ARG A 404 -10.71 17.73 -4.62
C ARG A 404 -11.03 16.27 -4.86
N ARG A 405 -11.08 15.86 -6.12
CA ARG A 405 -11.47 14.51 -6.51
C ARG A 405 -10.63 14.07 -7.69
N LEU A 406 -10.25 12.80 -7.65
CA LEU A 406 -9.58 12.09 -8.72
C LEU A 406 -10.53 11.00 -9.22
N ASP A 407 -10.61 10.83 -10.52
CA ASP A 407 -11.37 9.76 -11.15
C ASP A 407 -10.56 9.16 -12.31
N ARG A 408 -10.90 7.97 -12.75
CA ARG A 408 -10.20 7.28 -13.84
C ARG A 408 -11.18 6.63 -14.80
N ASN A 409 -10.73 6.37 -16.02
CA ASN A 409 -11.49 5.51 -16.91
C ASN A 409 -11.48 4.05 -16.40
N LEU A 410 -12.38 3.21 -16.93
CA LEU A 410 -12.51 1.81 -16.50
C LEU A 410 -11.23 0.99 -16.71
N SER A 411 -10.35 1.37 -17.64
CA SER A 411 -9.06 0.71 -17.87
C SER A 411 -7.92 1.27 -17.01
N GLY A 412 -8.15 2.35 -16.25
CA GLY A 412 -7.12 3.00 -15.44
C GLY A 412 -5.99 3.67 -16.23
N SER A 413 -6.13 3.82 -17.56
CA SER A 413 -5.11 4.43 -18.44
C SER A 413 -5.16 5.96 -18.47
N ILE A 414 -6.31 6.55 -18.12
CA ILE A 414 -6.53 8.00 -18.10
C ILE A 414 -7.00 8.42 -16.70
N LEU A 415 -6.41 9.50 -16.19
CA LEU A 415 -6.79 10.14 -14.94
C LEU A 415 -7.52 11.45 -15.23
N LEU A 416 -8.69 11.62 -14.62
CA LEU A 416 -9.39 12.89 -14.51
C LEU A 416 -9.20 13.44 -13.11
N SER A 417 -9.07 14.76 -13.04
CA SER A 417 -8.93 15.46 -11.77
C SER A 417 -9.81 16.69 -11.79
N THR A 418 -10.58 16.88 -10.74
CA THR A 418 -11.57 17.96 -10.66
C THR A 418 -11.25 18.87 -9.49
N SER A 419 -11.28 20.17 -9.74
CA SER A 419 -11.19 21.19 -8.68
C SER A 419 -12.58 21.54 -8.13
N ASP A 420 -12.65 22.28 -7.02
CA ASP A 420 -13.91 22.84 -6.50
C ASP A 420 -14.56 23.88 -7.43
N PHE A 421 -13.78 24.36 -8.40
CA PHE A 421 -14.15 25.41 -9.34
C PHE A 421 -14.67 24.80 -10.66
N TRP A 422 -14.79 25.63 -11.68
CA TRP A 422 -15.23 25.26 -13.02
C TRP A 422 -14.13 24.58 -13.87
N GLU A 423 -13.12 23.94 -13.28
CA GLU A 423 -11.99 23.36 -14.02
C GLU A 423 -11.79 21.88 -13.67
N ALA A 424 -11.69 21.05 -14.70
CA ALA A 424 -11.19 19.68 -14.63
C ALA A 424 -10.06 19.48 -15.64
N THR A 425 -9.12 18.60 -15.33
CA THR A 425 -7.99 18.31 -16.21
C THR A 425 -7.86 16.81 -16.43
N LEU A 426 -7.66 16.44 -17.70
CA LEU A 426 -7.42 15.08 -18.15
C LEU A 426 -5.91 14.83 -18.31
N TRP A 427 -5.45 13.75 -17.69
CA TRP A 427 -4.06 13.37 -17.56
C TRP A 427 -3.82 11.97 -18.09
N ARG A 428 -2.69 11.76 -18.77
CA ARG A 428 -2.23 10.44 -19.20
C ARG A 428 -0.84 10.13 -18.62
N PRO A 429 -0.62 8.96 -18.00
CA PRO A 429 0.71 8.56 -17.55
C PRO A 429 1.70 8.52 -18.70
N LYS A 430 2.87 9.13 -18.50
CA LYS A 430 3.97 9.19 -19.47
C LYS A 430 5.31 8.99 -18.76
N THR A 431 6.11 8.06 -19.25
CA THR A 431 7.47 7.83 -18.75
C THR A 431 8.45 8.74 -19.48
N ILE A 432 9.24 9.49 -18.73
CA ILE A 432 10.30 10.37 -19.22
C ILE A 432 11.61 9.90 -18.58
N GLN A 433 12.60 9.48 -19.38
CA GLN A 433 13.92 9.01 -18.91
C GLN A 433 13.87 8.09 -17.67
N SER A 434 13.02 7.06 -17.70
CA SER A 434 12.74 6.10 -16.60
C SER A 434 11.88 6.60 -15.43
N GLN A 435 11.62 7.91 -15.31
CA GLN A 435 10.70 8.45 -14.31
C GLN A 435 9.27 8.51 -14.85
N LEU A 436 8.30 8.14 -14.01
CA LEU A 436 6.89 8.21 -14.35
C LEU A 436 6.32 9.59 -14.00
N THR A 437 5.68 10.24 -14.97
CA THR A 437 4.99 11.53 -14.81
C THR A 437 3.59 11.47 -15.41
N LEU A 438 2.78 12.53 -15.24
CA LEU A 438 1.51 12.66 -15.95
C LEU A 438 1.62 13.78 -16.98
N ASN A 439 1.19 13.50 -18.21
CA ASN A 439 1.07 14.50 -19.25
C ASN A 439 -0.33 15.13 -19.19
N ARG A 440 -0.39 16.47 -19.27
CA ARG A 440 -1.65 17.22 -19.32
C ARG A 440 -2.19 17.23 -20.75
N GLU A 441 -3.24 16.47 -21.03
CA GLU A 441 -3.80 16.38 -22.39
C GLU A 441 -4.82 17.47 -22.67
N CYS A 442 -5.78 17.68 -21.76
CA CYS A 442 -6.86 18.63 -21.96
C CYS A 442 -7.29 19.31 -20.65
N VAL A 443 -7.56 20.61 -20.72
CA VAL A 443 -8.23 21.37 -19.65
C VAL A 443 -9.68 21.61 -20.05
N ILE A 444 -10.59 21.15 -19.20
CA ILE A 444 -12.04 21.26 -19.36
C ILE A 444 -12.51 22.41 -18.47
N THR A 445 -13.22 23.37 -19.07
CA THR A 445 -13.89 24.44 -18.31
C THR A 445 -15.39 24.21 -18.34
N PHE A 446 -15.99 24.14 -17.16
CA PHE A 446 -17.40 23.91 -16.98
C PHE A 446 -18.19 25.23 -16.90
N PRO A 447 -19.44 25.26 -17.38
CA PRO A 447 -20.30 26.44 -17.22
C PRO A 447 -20.75 26.65 -15.77
N THR A 448 -20.92 25.57 -15.01
CA THR A 448 -21.33 25.58 -13.59
C THR A 448 -20.54 24.52 -12.83
N LYS A 449 -20.62 24.54 -11.50
CA LYS A 449 -19.98 23.51 -10.66
C LYS A 449 -20.52 22.13 -11.05
N SER A 450 -19.62 21.18 -11.28
CA SER A 450 -19.98 19.78 -11.55
C SER A 450 -20.15 19.02 -10.23
N HIS A 451 -21.20 18.21 -10.12
CA HIS A 451 -21.41 17.30 -8.98
C HIS A 451 -20.60 16.01 -9.13
N ALA A 452 -20.48 15.48 -10.35
CA ALA A 452 -19.71 14.30 -10.68
C ALA A 452 -19.16 14.41 -12.10
N CYS A 453 -17.99 13.84 -12.35
CA CYS A 453 -17.39 13.76 -13.68
C CYS A 453 -16.85 12.35 -13.90
N LEU A 454 -17.08 11.77 -15.07
CA LEU A 454 -16.68 10.41 -15.41
C LEU A 454 -15.90 10.42 -16.74
N VAL A 455 -14.87 9.58 -16.84
CA VAL A 455 -14.16 9.31 -18.10
C VAL A 455 -14.69 8.03 -18.72
N LEU A 456 -15.19 8.12 -19.96
CA LEU A 456 -15.90 7.01 -20.59
C LEU A 456 -14.93 6.03 -21.28
N ASP A 457 -14.00 6.57 -22.05
CA ASP A 457 -13.18 5.78 -22.97
C ASP A 457 -11.72 6.28 -23.05
N GLU A 458 -10.92 5.62 -23.89
CA GLU A 458 -9.52 6.01 -24.11
C GLU A 458 -9.36 7.16 -25.12
N SER A 459 -10.43 7.49 -25.86
CA SER A 459 -10.42 8.58 -26.83
C SER A 459 -10.58 9.96 -26.17
N GLY A 460 -10.93 9.99 -24.88
CA GLY A 460 -10.95 11.20 -24.06
C GLY A 460 -12.34 11.82 -23.93
N HIS A 461 -13.40 11.03 -24.04
CA HIS A 461 -14.75 11.51 -23.75
C HIS A 461 -14.98 11.62 -22.24
N VAL A 462 -15.40 12.81 -21.80
CA VAL A 462 -15.69 13.10 -20.40
C VAL A 462 -17.14 13.52 -20.26
N LEU A 463 -17.84 12.88 -19.33
CA LEU A 463 -19.21 13.23 -18.98
C LEU A 463 -19.22 13.98 -17.65
N SER A 464 -19.94 15.10 -17.58
CA SER A 464 -20.13 15.85 -16.34
C SER A 464 -21.60 16.01 -15.99
N LEU A 465 -21.90 15.83 -14.70
CA LEU A 465 -23.21 16.02 -14.10
C LEU A 465 -23.26 17.40 -13.44
N HIS A 466 -24.25 18.20 -13.82
CA HIS A 466 -24.57 19.51 -13.25
C HIS A 466 -26.00 19.51 -12.69
N GLU A 467 -26.36 20.52 -11.89
CA GLU A 467 -27.66 20.62 -11.20
C GLU A 467 -28.89 20.32 -12.06
N SER A 468 -28.89 20.66 -13.36
CA SER A 468 -30.03 20.44 -14.26
C SER A 468 -29.68 19.78 -15.59
N LYS A 469 -28.41 19.43 -15.81
CA LYS A 469 -27.93 18.93 -17.11
C LYS A 469 -26.81 17.92 -16.98
N ILE A 470 -26.77 16.97 -17.91
CA ILE A 470 -25.61 16.12 -18.19
C ILE A 470 -24.94 16.65 -19.46
N LEU A 471 -23.63 16.88 -19.42
CA LEU A 471 -22.83 17.39 -20.53
C LEU A 471 -21.77 16.37 -20.96
N LEU A 472 -21.60 16.17 -22.26
CA LEU A 472 -20.57 15.33 -22.85
C LEU A 472 -19.52 16.19 -23.55
N PHE A 473 -18.25 16.01 -23.18
CA PHE A 473 -17.11 16.71 -23.74
C PHE A 473 -16.19 15.75 -24.50
N GLU A 474 -15.71 16.19 -25.66
CA GLU A 474 -14.62 15.54 -26.41
C GLU A 474 -13.31 16.28 -26.10
N CYS A 475 -12.29 15.53 -25.66
CA CYS A 475 -11.00 16.06 -25.22
C CYS A 475 -9.84 15.68 -26.16
N SER A 476 -10.07 15.73 -27.48
CA SER A 476 -9.04 15.40 -28.49
C SER A 476 -7.94 16.45 -28.63
N THR A 477 -8.15 17.67 -28.11
CA THR A 477 -7.23 18.82 -28.17
C THR A 477 -6.94 19.36 -26.78
N SER A 478 -5.99 20.31 -26.64
CA SER A 478 -5.63 20.93 -25.36
C SER A 478 -6.79 21.62 -24.63
N THR A 479 -7.83 22.01 -25.37
CA THR A 479 -9.09 22.52 -24.86
C THR A 479 -10.25 21.59 -25.23
N SER A 480 -11.23 21.45 -24.34
CA SER A 480 -12.39 20.59 -24.57
C SER A 480 -13.41 21.21 -25.52
N LYS A 481 -14.17 20.35 -26.21
CA LYS A 481 -15.34 20.73 -27.01
C LYS A 481 -16.60 20.09 -26.43
N LEU A 482 -17.66 20.86 -26.26
CA LEU A 482 -18.97 20.33 -25.84
C LEU A 482 -19.64 19.65 -27.03
N VAL A 483 -19.94 18.36 -26.91
CA VAL A 483 -20.53 17.53 -27.97
C VAL A 483 -22.04 17.37 -27.79
N ALA A 484 -22.49 17.07 -26.58
CA ALA A 484 -23.90 16.81 -26.29
C ALA A 484 -24.32 17.37 -24.93
N SER A 485 -25.61 17.70 -24.80
CA SER A 485 -26.22 18.11 -23.54
C SER A 485 -27.59 17.48 -23.38
N TYR A 486 -27.89 16.96 -22.20
CA TYR A 486 -29.19 16.40 -21.83
C TYR A 486 -29.74 17.13 -20.60
N SER A 487 -30.98 17.59 -20.66
CA SER A 487 -31.64 18.26 -19.53
C SER A 487 -32.30 17.25 -18.61
N LEU A 488 -31.97 17.31 -17.32
CA LEU A 488 -32.52 16.42 -16.30
C LEU A 488 -33.94 16.86 -15.89
N PRO A 489 -34.86 15.91 -15.66
CA PRO A 489 -36.11 16.18 -14.97
C PRO A 489 -35.87 16.73 -13.54
N PRO A 490 -36.77 17.55 -12.99
CA PRO A 490 -36.62 18.12 -11.65
C PRO A 490 -36.49 17.06 -10.55
N ASP A 491 -37.12 15.91 -10.74
CA ASP A 491 -37.08 14.78 -9.80
C ASP A 491 -35.72 14.04 -9.81
N GLN A 492 -34.81 14.40 -10.73
CA GLN A 492 -33.58 13.66 -11.04
C GLN A 492 -32.30 14.50 -10.93
N CYS A 493 -32.38 15.68 -10.30
CA CYS A 493 -31.27 16.64 -10.24
C CYS A 493 -30.12 16.25 -9.29
N ASN A 494 -30.38 15.44 -8.25
CA ASN A 494 -29.40 15.13 -7.20
C ASN A 494 -29.28 13.61 -6.95
N PRO A 495 -28.55 12.86 -7.79
CA PRO A 495 -28.27 11.45 -7.51
C PRO A 495 -27.26 11.30 -6.37
N ILE A 496 -27.45 10.25 -5.55
CA ILE A 496 -26.49 9.79 -4.53
C ILE A 496 -25.24 9.21 -5.21
N CYS A 497 -25.45 8.42 -6.26
CA CYS A 497 -24.39 7.75 -6.99
C CYS A 497 -24.56 8.00 -8.50
N PHE A 498 -23.46 8.35 -9.16
CA PHE A 498 -23.37 8.53 -10.60
C PHE A 498 -22.14 7.78 -11.10
N MET A 499 -22.33 6.70 -11.86
CA MET A 499 -21.25 5.78 -12.22
C MET A 499 -21.37 5.22 -13.63
N HIS A 500 -20.22 4.89 -14.22
CA HIS A 500 -20.10 4.18 -15.49
C HIS A 500 -20.08 2.67 -15.23
N LEU A 501 -20.98 1.92 -15.87
CA LEU A 501 -21.02 0.46 -15.75
C LEU A 501 -19.93 -0.20 -16.61
N PRO A 502 -19.16 -1.16 -16.06
CA PRO A 502 -18.19 -1.94 -16.82
C PRO A 502 -18.88 -3.02 -17.66
N THR A 503 -19.56 -2.59 -18.73
CA THR A 503 -20.23 -3.46 -19.70
C THR A 503 -19.32 -3.86 -20.85
N VAL A 504 -19.44 -5.10 -21.34
CA VAL A 504 -18.85 -5.52 -22.61
C VAL A 504 -19.35 -4.58 -23.70
N ARG A 505 -18.43 -3.97 -24.45
CA ARG A 505 -18.74 -2.96 -25.48
C ARG A 505 -19.70 -3.51 -26.54
N TYR A 506 -20.99 -3.30 -26.36
CA TYR A 506 -21.94 -3.32 -27.46
C TYR A 506 -21.88 -1.98 -28.17
N SER A 507 -21.36 -1.94 -29.39
CA SER A 507 -21.69 -0.88 -30.35
C SER A 507 -21.58 0.57 -29.83
N VAL A 508 -20.37 1.09 -29.54
CA VAL A 508 -20.15 2.56 -29.40
C VAL A 508 -21.02 3.25 -28.32
N SER A 509 -21.64 2.48 -27.40
CA SER A 509 -22.59 2.97 -26.39
C SER A 509 -22.10 2.65 -24.97
N HIS A 510 -22.10 3.67 -24.11
CA HIS A 510 -21.74 3.59 -22.70
C HIS A 510 -23.00 3.60 -21.82
N ALA A 511 -23.10 2.65 -20.90
CA ALA A 511 -24.20 2.54 -19.95
C ALA A 511 -23.86 3.27 -18.63
N ILE A 512 -24.67 4.27 -18.28
CA ILE A 512 -24.41 5.15 -17.12
C ILE A 512 -25.61 5.12 -16.19
N ILE A 513 -25.35 4.89 -14.91
CA ILE A 513 -26.39 4.83 -13.89
C ILE A 513 -26.34 6.10 -13.03
N ALA A 514 -27.52 6.67 -12.80
CA ALA A 514 -27.77 7.60 -11.70
C ALA A 514 -28.75 6.96 -10.69
N MET A 515 -28.41 6.99 -9.40
CA MET A 515 -29.27 6.47 -8.33
C MET A 515 -29.66 7.53 -7.33
N TYR A 516 -30.89 7.45 -6.81
CA TYR A 516 -31.49 8.47 -5.95
C TYR A 516 -31.89 7.92 -4.57
N ALA A 517 -32.12 8.83 -3.62
CA ALA A 517 -32.46 8.49 -2.24
C ALA A 517 -33.79 7.75 -2.07
N ASP A 518 -34.70 7.90 -3.03
CA ASP A 518 -36.01 7.25 -3.05
C ASP A 518 -35.98 5.81 -3.59
N LYS A 519 -34.77 5.22 -3.72
CA LYS A 519 -34.51 3.88 -4.31
C LYS A 519 -34.74 3.82 -5.82
N SER A 520 -35.09 4.93 -6.47
CA SER A 520 -35.20 5.00 -7.92
C SER A 520 -33.82 5.11 -8.58
N GLY A 521 -33.71 4.56 -9.78
CA GLY A 521 -32.52 4.61 -10.62
C GLY A 521 -32.87 4.94 -12.06
N ALA A 522 -31.95 5.60 -12.75
CA ALA A 522 -32.04 5.95 -14.16
C ALA A 522 -30.82 5.43 -14.91
N LEU A 523 -31.07 4.74 -16.02
CA LEU A 523 -30.04 4.27 -16.95
C LEU A 523 -30.01 5.20 -18.16
N TYR A 524 -28.83 5.76 -18.43
CA TYR A 524 -28.55 6.58 -19.60
C TYR A 524 -27.68 5.81 -20.59
N ASP A 525 -28.07 5.83 -21.86
CA ASP A 525 -27.26 5.36 -22.99
C ASP A 525 -26.54 6.59 -23.58
N VAL A 526 -25.20 6.57 -23.53
CA VAL A 526 -24.33 7.61 -24.09
C VAL A 526 -23.57 7.05 -25.27
N GLN A 527 -23.91 7.51 -26.46
CA GLN A 527 -23.21 7.15 -27.70
C GLN A 527 -22.03 8.09 -27.93
N GLU A 528 -20.87 7.55 -28.31
CA GLU A 528 -19.65 8.35 -28.62
C GLU A 528 -19.96 9.41 -29.72
N ASN A 529 -20.91 9.12 -30.62
CA ASN A 529 -21.32 9.98 -31.74
C ASN A 529 -22.38 11.04 -31.39
N SER A 530 -22.33 11.65 -30.19
CA SER A 530 -23.07 12.89 -29.82
C SER A 530 -24.47 12.79 -29.20
N ARG A 531 -24.92 11.63 -28.69
CA ARG A 531 -26.26 11.53 -28.10
C ARG A 531 -26.25 10.91 -26.71
N ILE A 532 -26.94 11.59 -25.79
CA ILE A 532 -27.28 11.11 -24.45
C ILE A 532 -28.79 10.84 -24.46
N THR A 533 -29.20 9.62 -24.14
CA THR A 533 -30.62 9.24 -24.09
C THR A 533 -30.94 8.53 -22.78
N LEU A 534 -32.13 8.77 -22.22
CA LEU A 534 -32.62 8.02 -21.08
C LEU A 534 -33.20 6.69 -21.59
N ALA A 535 -32.53 5.57 -21.24
CA ALA A 535 -32.91 4.25 -21.69
C ALA A 535 -34.01 3.62 -20.82
N GLN A 536 -33.82 3.62 -19.49
CA GLN A 536 -34.73 2.98 -18.55
C GLN A 536 -34.78 3.70 -17.19
N LYS A 537 -35.95 3.71 -16.55
CA LYS A 537 -36.11 3.98 -15.12
C LYS A 537 -36.41 2.68 -14.37
N PHE A 538 -35.75 2.46 -13.24
CA PHE A 538 -35.93 1.26 -12.42
C PHE A 538 -35.99 1.62 -10.94
N VAL A 539 -36.42 0.66 -10.11
CA VAL A 539 -36.40 0.76 -8.65
C VAL A 539 -35.71 -0.48 -8.12
N LEU A 540 -34.76 -0.31 -7.19
CA LEU A 540 -34.08 -1.46 -6.59
C LEU A 540 -35.04 -2.25 -5.69
N PRO A 541 -34.98 -3.60 -5.72
CA PRO A 541 -35.84 -4.46 -4.92
C PRO A 541 -35.36 -4.53 -3.45
N LEU A 542 -35.45 -3.40 -2.73
CA LEU A 542 -35.02 -3.24 -1.35
C LEU A 542 -36.23 -3.22 -0.39
N SER A 543 -36.20 -4.02 0.68
CA SER A 543 -37.21 -3.97 1.75
C SER A 543 -37.03 -2.77 2.68
N ASP A 544 -35.80 -2.36 2.92
CA ASP A 544 -35.42 -1.37 3.93
C ASP A 544 -35.08 -0.02 3.29
N ASP A 545 -34.89 1.01 4.11
CA ASP A 545 -34.47 2.34 3.66
C ASP A 545 -33.01 2.36 3.20
N LEU A 546 -32.74 3.19 2.19
CA LEU A 546 -31.44 3.35 1.55
C LEU A 546 -30.74 4.58 2.12
N GLU A 547 -29.54 4.41 2.68
CA GLU A 547 -28.74 5.52 3.22
C GLU A 547 -27.71 6.01 2.18
N SER A 548 -26.84 5.11 1.73
CA SER A 548 -25.78 5.43 0.78
C SER A 548 -25.56 4.31 -0.24
N VAL A 549 -25.02 4.72 -1.37
CA VAL A 549 -24.80 3.86 -2.55
C VAL A 549 -23.38 4.11 -3.04
N PHE A 550 -22.60 3.05 -3.13
CA PHE A 550 -21.20 3.13 -3.54
C PHE A 550 -20.95 2.22 -4.74
N PRO A 551 -20.20 2.69 -5.75
CA PRO A 551 -19.75 1.83 -6.84
C PRO A 551 -18.68 0.85 -6.33
N VAL A 552 -18.66 -0.35 -6.89
CA VAL A 552 -17.51 -1.26 -6.75
C VAL A 552 -16.42 -0.79 -7.70
N ASP A 553 -15.18 -0.77 -7.22
CA ASP A 553 -14.05 -0.32 -8.03
C ASP A 553 -13.71 -1.39 -9.08
N PRO A 554 -13.77 -1.09 -10.39
CA PRO A 554 -13.40 -2.04 -11.45
C PRO A 554 -11.90 -2.33 -11.48
N ALA A 555 -11.07 -1.50 -10.84
CA ALA A 555 -9.62 -1.63 -10.75
C ALA A 555 -8.95 -1.97 -12.09
N SER A 556 -9.34 -1.29 -13.17
CA SER A 556 -8.78 -1.47 -14.52
C SER A 556 -9.25 -2.71 -15.31
N ARG A 557 -10.27 -3.46 -14.85
CA ARG A 557 -10.95 -4.49 -15.68
C ARG A 557 -12.18 -3.89 -16.37
N ALA A 558 -12.13 -3.80 -17.69
CA ALA A 558 -13.22 -3.21 -18.48
C ALA A 558 -14.42 -4.17 -18.69
N ASP A 559 -14.20 -5.49 -18.66
CA ASP A 559 -15.18 -6.51 -19.06
C ASP A 559 -15.67 -7.36 -17.87
N LEU A 560 -16.35 -6.72 -16.92
CA LEU A 560 -16.76 -7.35 -15.66
C LEU A 560 -18.24 -7.80 -15.68
N VAL A 561 -19.10 -7.07 -16.39
CA VAL A 561 -20.54 -7.38 -16.49
C VAL A 561 -20.80 -8.28 -17.68
N SER A 562 -21.24 -9.51 -17.41
CA SER A 562 -21.69 -10.41 -18.47
C SER A 562 -23.07 -10.00 -19.00
N THR A 563 -23.34 -10.42 -20.23
CA THR A 563 -24.50 -10.00 -21.00
C THR A 563 -25.49 -11.14 -21.21
N GLU A 564 -25.02 -12.39 -21.03
CA GLU A 564 -25.75 -13.60 -21.34
C GLU A 564 -26.64 -14.10 -20.19
N PHE A 565 -26.16 -14.09 -18.94
CA PHE A 565 -26.89 -14.60 -17.78
C PHE A 565 -26.60 -13.80 -16.51
N LEU A 566 -27.47 -13.86 -15.49
CA LEU A 566 -27.20 -13.34 -14.14
C LEU A 566 -26.80 -14.49 -13.24
N ASP A 567 -25.66 -14.37 -12.56
CA ASP A 567 -25.16 -15.41 -11.68
C ASP A 567 -24.50 -14.83 -10.42
N ARG A 568 -24.56 -15.58 -9.32
CA ARG A 568 -23.89 -15.27 -8.06
C ARG A 568 -22.37 -15.34 -8.16
N PHE A 569 -21.81 -15.90 -9.24
CA PHE A 569 -20.36 -15.93 -9.50
C PHE A 569 -19.85 -14.70 -10.27
N GLN A 570 -20.73 -13.79 -10.69
CA GLN A 570 -20.33 -12.54 -11.34
C GLN A 570 -19.73 -11.52 -10.37
N THR A 571 -18.95 -10.58 -10.89
CA THR A 571 -18.36 -9.53 -10.07
C THR A 571 -19.42 -8.56 -9.57
N GLU A 572 -19.22 -8.08 -8.34
CA GLU A 572 -20.07 -7.06 -7.74
C GLU A 572 -19.84 -5.73 -8.46
N VAL A 573 -20.89 -4.95 -8.62
CA VAL A 573 -20.87 -3.66 -9.34
C VAL A 573 -21.32 -2.52 -8.43
N LEU A 574 -22.19 -2.82 -7.46
CA LEU A 574 -22.82 -1.81 -6.62
C LEU A 574 -22.95 -2.31 -5.18
N ILE A 575 -22.75 -1.40 -4.23
CA ILE A 575 -22.94 -1.63 -2.80
C ILE A 575 -24.01 -0.66 -2.29
N THR A 576 -24.96 -1.17 -1.53
CA THR A 576 -26.00 -0.36 -0.88
C THR A 576 -25.98 -0.57 0.61
N THR A 577 -26.17 0.51 1.37
CA THR A 577 -26.18 0.48 2.83
C THR A 577 -27.55 0.92 3.36
N SER A 578 -27.98 0.34 4.47
CA SER A 578 -29.14 0.80 5.23
C SER A 578 -28.70 1.64 6.45
N PRO A 579 -29.59 2.51 6.96
CA PRO A 579 -29.35 3.26 8.21
C PRO A 579 -29.07 2.36 9.42
N THR A 580 -29.54 1.11 9.38
CA THR A 580 -29.33 0.10 10.43
C THR A 580 -27.98 -0.60 10.34
N GLY A 581 -27.12 -0.27 9.36
CA GLY A 581 -25.80 -0.88 9.18
C GLY A 581 -25.78 -2.17 8.36
N THR A 582 -26.86 -2.46 7.60
CA THR A 582 -26.92 -3.62 6.71
C THR A 582 -26.30 -3.26 5.37
N VAL A 583 -25.30 -4.04 4.94
CA VAL A 583 -24.62 -3.88 3.65
C VAL A 583 -25.11 -4.96 2.70
N ARG A 584 -25.38 -4.57 1.45
CA ARG A 584 -25.79 -5.47 0.38
C ARG A 584 -24.95 -5.24 -0.86
N THR A 585 -24.55 -6.32 -1.52
CA THR A 585 -23.79 -6.28 -2.77
C THR A 585 -24.66 -6.74 -3.93
N TRP A 586 -24.49 -6.07 -5.07
CA TRP A 586 -25.32 -6.28 -6.25
C TRP A 586 -24.45 -6.49 -7.48
N THR A 587 -24.93 -7.36 -8.36
CA THR A 587 -24.46 -7.44 -9.73
C THR A 587 -25.58 -7.00 -10.68
N ALA A 588 -25.19 -6.53 -11.85
CA ALA A 588 -26.08 -6.02 -12.86
C ALA A 588 -25.85 -6.78 -14.16
N ARG A 589 -26.92 -6.95 -14.94
CA ARG A 589 -26.85 -7.39 -16.33
C ARG A 589 -27.40 -6.29 -17.20
N VAL A 590 -26.67 -5.94 -18.25
CA VAL A 590 -27.14 -5.00 -19.27
C VAL A 590 -27.35 -5.76 -20.56
N SER A 591 -28.57 -5.68 -21.10
CA SER A 591 -28.94 -6.28 -22.38
C SER A 591 -29.35 -5.20 -23.38
N LYS A 592 -28.95 -5.41 -24.64
CA LYS A 592 -29.35 -4.59 -25.78
C LYS A 592 -29.96 -5.51 -26.83
N VAL A 593 -31.29 -5.47 -26.98
CA VAL A 593 -31.98 -6.25 -28.01
C VAL A 593 -32.15 -5.37 -29.24
N GLN A 594 -31.25 -5.53 -30.23
CA GLN A 594 -31.27 -4.81 -31.52
C GLN A 594 -31.62 -3.30 -31.42
N ASP A 595 -32.89 -2.93 -31.64
CA ASP A 595 -33.40 -1.54 -31.70
C ASP A 595 -34.04 -1.05 -30.37
N ASP A 596 -34.14 -1.89 -29.35
CA ASP A 596 -34.66 -1.48 -28.04
C ASP A 596 -33.61 -0.70 -27.20
N PRO A 597 -34.06 0.25 -26.37
CA PRO A 597 -33.18 0.93 -25.42
C PRO A 597 -32.52 -0.07 -24.47
N LEU A 598 -31.33 0.27 -23.96
CA LEU A 598 -30.60 -0.55 -22.99
C LEU A 598 -31.52 -0.92 -21.81
N HIS A 599 -31.54 -2.20 -21.44
CA HIS A 599 -32.28 -2.69 -20.28
C HIS A 599 -31.29 -3.25 -19.24
N ILE A 600 -31.45 -2.82 -17.98
CA ILE A 600 -30.72 -3.32 -16.82
C ILE A 600 -31.57 -4.23 -15.92
N GLU A 601 -30.99 -5.34 -15.49
CA GLU A 601 -31.50 -6.26 -14.47
C GLU A 601 -30.52 -6.34 -13.30
N TRP A 602 -31.03 -6.48 -12.08
CA TRP A 602 -30.22 -6.51 -10.85
C TRP A 602 -30.37 -7.83 -10.10
N LEU A 603 -29.27 -8.36 -9.56
CA LEU A 603 -29.25 -9.50 -8.67
C LEU A 603 -28.49 -9.15 -7.38
N GLN A 604 -29.13 -9.36 -6.23
CA GLN A 604 -28.46 -9.26 -4.94
C GLN A 604 -27.60 -10.51 -4.72
N ILE A 605 -26.30 -10.33 -4.48
CA ILE A 605 -25.35 -11.41 -4.24
C ILE A 605 -25.31 -11.74 -2.74
N SER A 606 -25.05 -10.72 -1.91
CA SER A 606 -24.89 -10.91 -0.47
C SER A 606 -25.56 -9.81 0.37
N SER A 607 -25.80 -10.11 1.64
CA SER A 607 -26.49 -9.20 2.58
C SER A 607 -26.16 -9.55 4.01
N PHE A 608 -25.47 -8.65 4.71
CA PHE A 608 -25.00 -8.88 6.07
C PHE A 608 -25.08 -7.62 6.95
N GLU A 609 -25.13 -7.82 8.27
CA GLU A 609 -25.17 -6.76 9.28
C GLU A 609 -23.76 -6.51 9.81
N THR A 610 -23.28 -5.26 9.68
CA THR A 610 -21.90 -4.90 10.06
C THR A 610 -21.73 -4.61 11.55
N GLY A 611 -22.83 -4.30 12.25
CA GLY A 611 -22.81 -3.80 13.62
C GLY A 611 -22.39 -2.33 13.76
N LEU A 612 -22.16 -1.61 12.64
CA LEU A 612 -21.91 -0.16 12.63
C LEU A 612 -23.22 0.60 12.37
N GLU A 613 -23.49 1.66 13.14
CA GLU A 613 -24.62 2.56 12.88
C GLU A 613 -24.20 3.66 11.90
N GLY A 614 -24.83 3.68 10.71
CA GLY A 614 -24.56 4.67 9.67
C GLY A 614 -23.17 4.55 9.03
N ILE A 615 -23.10 4.00 7.82
CA ILE A 615 -21.83 3.79 7.11
C ILE A 615 -21.40 5.09 6.42
N GLY A 616 -20.23 5.60 6.78
CA GLY A 616 -19.69 6.86 6.24
C GLY A 616 -19.15 6.70 4.82
N LEU A 617 -18.20 5.77 4.64
CA LEU A 617 -17.58 5.44 3.35
C LEU A 617 -17.57 3.92 3.18
N ALA A 618 -17.84 3.46 1.96
CA ALA A 618 -17.66 2.07 1.58
C ALA A 618 -17.08 1.98 0.17
N ARG A 619 -16.18 1.02 -0.05
CA ARG A 619 -15.70 0.68 -1.39
C ARG A 619 -15.40 -0.81 -1.48
N GLY A 620 -15.91 -1.44 -2.53
CA GLY A 620 -15.63 -2.84 -2.83
C GLY A 620 -14.55 -2.99 -3.88
N SER A 621 -13.83 -4.10 -3.84
CA SER A 621 -12.95 -4.57 -4.89
C SER A 621 -13.69 -5.55 -5.82
N THR A 622 -13.14 -5.75 -7.02
CA THR A 622 -13.63 -6.80 -7.95
C THR A 622 -13.47 -8.22 -7.43
N THR A 623 -12.58 -8.45 -6.44
CA THR A 623 -12.36 -9.75 -5.79
C THR A 623 -13.29 -9.94 -4.58
N ARG A 624 -14.37 -9.16 -4.45
CA ARG A 624 -15.38 -9.30 -3.37
C ARG A 624 -14.84 -9.03 -1.96
N THR A 625 -13.87 -8.12 -1.84
CA THR A 625 -13.47 -7.56 -0.55
C THR A 625 -14.01 -6.14 -0.40
N LEU A 626 -14.51 -5.81 0.78
CA LEU A 626 -15.25 -4.60 1.08
C LEU A 626 -14.58 -3.86 2.23
N ALA A 627 -14.19 -2.61 2.02
CA ALA A 627 -13.70 -1.75 3.08
C ALA A 627 -14.79 -0.75 3.46
N LEU A 628 -15.10 -0.68 4.76
CA LEU A 628 -16.17 0.11 5.34
C LEU A 628 -15.62 0.98 6.46
N THR A 629 -16.18 2.18 6.61
CA THR A 629 -15.94 3.03 7.77
C THR A 629 -17.23 3.44 8.46
N ASP A 630 -17.14 3.67 9.76
CA ASP A 630 -18.20 4.33 10.50
C ASP A 630 -18.40 5.79 10.03
N LYS A 631 -19.49 6.42 10.46
CA LYS A 631 -19.80 7.82 10.14
C LYS A 631 -18.73 8.82 10.61
N SER A 632 -17.96 8.49 11.66
CA SER A 632 -16.86 9.36 12.12
C SER A 632 -15.56 9.18 11.35
N GLY A 633 -15.44 8.11 10.56
CA GLY A 633 -14.25 7.76 9.80
C GLY A 633 -13.09 7.25 10.69
N ARG A 634 -13.36 6.79 11.91
CA ARG A 634 -12.35 6.33 12.87
C ARG A 634 -12.26 4.81 12.99
N CYS A 635 -13.32 4.09 12.63
CA CYS A 635 -13.33 2.63 12.64
C CYS A 635 -13.29 2.14 11.21
N LEU A 636 -12.24 1.40 10.85
CA LEU A 636 -12.14 0.69 9.58
C LEU A 636 -12.53 -0.77 9.80
N GLN A 637 -13.41 -1.30 8.96
CA GLN A 637 -13.70 -2.73 8.87
C GLN A 637 -13.47 -3.23 7.44
N ILE A 638 -12.80 -4.37 7.31
CA ILE A 638 -12.61 -5.06 6.03
C ILE A 638 -13.40 -6.36 6.08
N TRP A 639 -14.32 -6.49 5.14
CA TRP A 639 -15.21 -7.63 4.97
C TRP A 639 -14.88 -8.38 3.69
N ASN A 640 -15.17 -9.67 3.68
CA ASN A 640 -15.11 -10.49 2.48
C ASN A 640 -16.48 -11.13 2.21
N THR A 641 -16.99 -10.90 0.99
CA THR A 641 -18.29 -11.37 0.48
C THR A 641 -18.14 -12.50 -0.54
N GLU A 642 -16.93 -13.02 -0.73
CA GLU A 642 -16.64 -14.14 -1.60
C GLU A 642 -17.46 -15.37 -1.21
N PHE A 643 -18.04 -16.03 -2.20
CA PHE A 643 -18.94 -17.20 -2.06
C PHE A 643 -20.08 -17.05 -1.02
N GLY A 644 -20.52 -15.83 -0.70
CA GLY A 644 -21.59 -15.60 0.27
C GLY A 644 -21.18 -15.93 1.71
N LEU A 645 -19.88 -15.84 2.02
CA LEU A 645 -19.36 -16.08 3.36
C LEU A 645 -19.62 -14.91 4.31
N ASP A 646 -19.69 -13.69 3.79
CA ASP A 646 -19.99 -12.42 4.47
C ASP A 646 -19.31 -12.31 5.85
N ARG A 647 -17.97 -12.31 5.87
CA ARG A 647 -17.17 -12.34 7.11
C ARG A 647 -16.32 -11.09 7.31
N LEU A 648 -16.14 -10.73 8.58
CA LEU A 648 -15.22 -9.69 9.01
C LEU A 648 -13.80 -10.28 9.05
N GLU A 649 -12.90 -9.74 8.25
CA GLU A 649 -11.49 -10.15 8.21
C GLU A 649 -10.62 -9.29 9.12
N TYR A 650 -10.87 -7.99 9.14
CA TYR A 650 -10.02 -7.03 9.85
C TYR A 650 -10.82 -5.86 10.39
N GLN A 651 -10.42 -5.39 11.56
CA GLN A 651 -10.97 -4.19 12.18
C GLN A 651 -9.85 -3.40 12.85
N GLU A 652 -9.79 -2.10 12.60
CA GLU A 652 -8.86 -1.16 13.22
C GLU A 652 -9.61 0.08 13.69
N ILE A 653 -9.29 0.57 14.89
CA ILE A 653 -9.86 1.79 15.46
C ILE A 653 -8.72 2.83 15.58
N PHE A 654 -8.92 3.98 14.96
CA PHE A 654 -7.96 5.09 14.94
C PHE A 654 -8.24 6.06 16.10
N ASP A 655 -7.46 5.94 17.18
CA ASP A 655 -7.62 6.79 18.38
C ASP A 655 -6.88 8.14 18.30
N ASN A 656 -5.97 8.31 17.33
CA ASN A 656 -5.16 9.50 17.20
C ASN A 656 -5.97 10.72 16.72
N ALA A 657 -5.80 11.86 17.40
CA ALA A 657 -6.44 13.11 17.02
C ALA A 657 -5.99 13.55 15.61
N GLY A 658 -6.93 13.60 14.66
CA GLY A 658 -6.68 13.99 13.26
C GLY A 658 -6.58 12.81 12.28
N GLU A 659 -6.66 11.56 12.75
CA GLU A 659 -6.72 10.37 11.90
C GLU A 659 -8.19 9.98 11.67
N TYR A 660 -8.76 10.50 10.59
CA TYR A 660 -10.06 10.04 10.08
C TYR A 660 -9.92 9.71 8.59
N VAL A 661 -10.57 8.64 8.17
CA VAL A 661 -10.55 8.17 6.79
C VAL A 661 -11.36 9.13 5.92
N GLN A 662 -10.71 9.67 4.89
CA GLN A 662 -11.32 10.54 3.88
C GLN A 662 -11.58 9.82 2.56
N GLY A 663 -10.74 8.84 2.22
CA GLY A 663 -10.75 8.15 0.94
C GLY A 663 -10.33 6.70 1.09
N ILE A 664 -10.88 5.86 0.22
CA ILE A 664 -10.58 4.43 0.10
C ILE A 664 -10.45 4.16 -1.39
N ASP A 665 -9.40 3.45 -1.80
CA ASP A 665 -9.23 3.00 -3.18
C ASP A 665 -8.58 1.62 -3.24
N TRP A 666 -8.90 0.86 -4.28
CA TRP A 666 -8.43 -0.51 -4.45
C TRP A 666 -7.55 -0.66 -5.69
N THR A 667 -6.55 -1.52 -5.58
CA THR A 667 -5.84 -2.10 -6.72
C THR A 667 -5.56 -3.56 -6.46
N TYR A 668 -5.16 -4.30 -7.50
CA TYR A 668 -4.77 -5.70 -7.36
C TYR A 668 -3.45 -5.99 -8.07
N THR A 669 -2.72 -6.98 -7.57
CA THR A 669 -1.55 -7.53 -8.24
C THR A 669 -1.97 -8.29 -9.49
N PRO A 670 -1.08 -8.51 -10.49
CA PRO A 670 -1.40 -9.36 -11.64
C PRO A 670 -1.93 -10.77 -11.29
N SER A 671 -1.62 -11.27 -10.08
CA SER A 671 -2.15 -12.51 -9.49
C SER A 671 -3.49 -12.35 -8.75
N SER A 672 -4.20 -11.23 -8.91
CA SER A 672 -5.50 -10.91 -8.29
C SER A 672 -5.49 -10.77 -6.76
N GLN A 673 -4.39 -10.33 -6.16
CA GLN A 673 -4.32 -10.07 -4.72
C GLN A 673 -4.58 -8.60 -4.42
N ASN A 674 -5.38 -8.31 -3.41
CA ASN A 674 -5.80 -6.95 -3.10
C ASN A 674 -4.73 -6.11 -2.42
N VAL A 675 -4.69 -4.86 -2.82
CA VAL A 675 -3.97 -3.77 -2.17
C VAL A 675 -4.96 -2.64 -1.91
N LEU A 676 -5.06 -2.25 -0.64
CA LEU A 676 -5.97 -1.23 -0.17
C LEU A 676 -5.18 0.03 0.14
N SER A 677 -5.59 1.18 -0.37
CA SER A 677 -5.09 2.49 0.09
C SER A 677 -6.16 3.22 0.88
N ILE A 678 -5.75 3.73 2.03
CA ILE A 678 -6.59 4.49 2.96
C ILE A 678 -6.00 5.88 3.12
N ASP A 679 -6.83 6.88 2.82
CA ASP A 679 -6.43 8.27 2.84
C ASP A 679 -6.84 8.94 4.14
N PHE A 680 -5.87 9.58 4.77
CA PHE A 680 -6.05 10.48 5.90
C PHE A 680 -5.73 11.91 5.45
N PRO A 681 -6.06 12.95 6.24
CA PRO A 681 -5.88 14.34 5.81
C PRO A 681 -4.45 14.72 5.39
N HIS A 682 -3.43 14.05 5.92
CA HIS A 682 -2.03 14.35 5.60
C HIS A 682 -1.14 13.11 5.39
N LYS A 683 -1.73 11.92 5.32
CA LYS A 683 -0.99 10.68 5.10
C LYS A 683 -1.83 9.67 4.34
N VAL A 684 -1.18 8.81 3.57
CA VAL A 684 -1.80 7.63 2.96
C VAL A 684 -1.17 6.40 3.56
N ARG A 685 -2.01 5.44 3.95
CA ARG A 685 -1.54 4.12 4.40
C ARG A 685 -2.01 3.05 3.43
N GLN A 686 -1.08 2.25 2.96
CA GLN A 686 -1.35 1.13 2.06
C GLN A 686 -1.28 -0.18 2.84
N TYR A 687 -2.34 -0.96 2.73
CA TYR A 687 -2.53 -2.25 3.37
C TYR A 687 -2.46 -3.36 2.32
N CYS A 688 -1.91 -4.49 2.74
CA CYS A 688 -1.96 -5.74 1.98
C CYS A 688 -2.57 -6.83 2.85
N GLN A 689 -3.24 -7.75 2.19
CA GLN A 689 -3.77 -8.94 2.83
C GLN A 689 -2.61 -9.89 3.16
N LEU A 690 -2.63 -10.46 4.36
CA LEU A 690 -1.66 -11.46 4.79
C LEU A 690 -2.23 -12.87 4.67
N ARG A 691 -1.33 -13.82 4.45
CA ARG A 691 -1.61 -15.24 4.67
C ARG A 691 -2.02 -15.46 6.12
N TYR A 692 -3.03 -16.29 6.31
CA TYR A 692 -3.39 -16.80 7.61
C TYR A 692 -2.31 -17.77 8.10
N ASP A 693 -1.59 -17.44 9.17
CA ASP A 693 -0.63 -18.35 9.81
C ASP A 693 -1.38 -19.23 10.81
N TYR A 694 -1.33 -20.55 10.60
CA TYR A 694 -1.98 -21.50 11.50
C TYR A 694 -1.30 -21.60 12.87
N ALA A 695 -0.01 -21.28 12.95
CA ALA A 695 0.80 -21.45 14.16
C ALA A 695 0.81 -20.20 15.05
N ARG A 696 0.47 -19.02 14.50
CA ARG A 696 0.53 -17.73 15.19
C ARG A 696 -0.72 -16.91 14.92
N GLU A 697 -1.22 -16.24 15.95
CA GLU A 697 -2.27 -15.24 15.80
C GLU A 697 -1.68 -13.96 15.19
N THR A 698 -1.75 -13.84 13.87
CA THR A 698 -1.41 -12.62 13.13
C THR A 698 -2.66 -11.95 12.58
N PRO A 699 -2.71 -10.61 12.47
CA PRO A 699 -3.83 -9.94 11.82
C PRO A 699 -3.93 -10.35 10.34
N ALA A 700 -5.14 -10.38 9.80
CA ALA A 700 -5.38 -10.77 8.40
C ALA A 700 -4.88 -9.73 7.38
N TRP A 701 -4.63 -8.49 7.83
CA TRP A 701 -4.18 -7.36 7.01
C TRP A 701 -3.07 -6.61 7.75
N VAL A 702 -2.11 -6.07 7.00
CA VAL A 702 -1.02 -5.26 7.55
C VAL A 702 -0.72 -4.06 6.66
N SER A 703 -0.35 -2.94 7.28
CA SER A 703 0.19 -1.79 6.57
C SER A 703 1.65 -2.06 6.18
N PHE A 704 1.96 -1.97 4.88
CA PHE A 704 3.32 -2.20 4.38
C PHE A 704 3.99 -0.90 3.87
N ARG A 705 3.20 0.15 3.62
CA ARG A 705 3.71 1.46 3.17
C ARG A 705 2.87 2.59 3.77
N GLU A 706 3.56 3.62 4.26
CA GLU A 706 2.95 4.87 4.72
C GLU A 706 3.64 6.04 4.02
N ILE A 707 2.86 6.95 3.46
CA ILE A 707 3.33 8.14 2.73
C ILE A 707 2.80 9.37 3.46
N ASP A 708 3.69 10.15 4.07
CA ASP A 708 3.34 11.36 4.84
C ASP A 708 3.71 12.64 4.07
N ILE A 709 2.75 13.53 3.86
CA ILE A 709 2.96 14.81 3.15
C ILE A 709 3.33 15.97 4.06
N ARG A 710 3.24 15.84 5.39
CA ARG A 710 3.49 16.94 6.35
C ARG A 710 4.91 17.51 6.26
N ASN A 711 5.86 16.70 5.79
CA ASN A 711 7.23 17.14 5.58
C ASN A 711 7.35 18.15 4.43
N ILE A 712 6.46 18.06 3.43
CA ILE A 712 6.51 18.79 2.16
C ILE A 712 5.51 19.95 2.14
N SER A 713 4.28 19.72 2.61
CA SER A 713 3.17 20.66 2.49
C SER A 713 2.29 20.69 3.75
N THR A 714 1.67 21.84 3.99
CA THR A 714 0.64 22.03 5.03
C THR A 714 -0.78 21.82 4.50
N HIS A 715 -0.95 21.59 3.19
CA HIS A 715 -2.26 21.32 2.61
C HIS A 715 -2.80 19.97 3.09
N THR A 716 -4.12 19.89 3.24
CA THR A 716 -4.80 18.60 3.37
C THR A 716 -4.83 17.91 2.00
N MET A 717 -4.85 16.58 2.03
CA MET A 717 -5.12 15.78 0.85
C MET A 717 -6.50 16.10 0.27
N GLY A 718 -6.59 16.03 -1.05
CA GLY A 718 -7.88 16.09 -1.76
C GLY A 718 -8.47 14.70 -1.86
N ASP A 719 -7.81 13.88 -2.69
CA ASP A 719 -8.18 12.50 -3.01
C ASP A 719 -6.95 11.71 -3.49
N SER A 720 -7.03 10.39 -3.47
CA SER A 720 -6.03 9.48 -4.05
C SER A 720 -6.68 8.41 -4.93
N ILE A 721 -5.93 7.93 -5.91
CA ILE A 721 -6.41 6.88 -6.80
C ILE A 721 -5.25 6.08 -7.36
N TRP A 722 -5.46 4.77 -7.51
CA TRP A 722 -4.60 3.92 -8.31
C TRP A 722 -4.85 4.15 -9.80
N LEU A 723 -3.89 3.86 -10.65
CA LEU A 723 -4.03 3.76 -12.09
C LEU A 723 -3.54 2.37 -12.52
N ASP A 724 -3.65 2.07 -13.81
CA ASP A 724 -3.15 0.81 -14.36
C ASP A 724 -1.65 0.61 -14.05
N LYS A 725 -1.23 -0.65 -13.95
CA LYS A 725 0.16 -1.09 -13.71
C LYS A 725 0.77 -0.64 -12.37
N GLY A 726 -0.04 -0.39 -11.36
CA GLY A 726 0.43 -0.11 -9.99
C GLY A 726 0.97 1.31 -9.82
N VAL A 727 0.53 2.23 -10.66
CA VAL A 727 0.81 3.66 -10.51
C VAL A 727 -0.16 4.23 -9.48
N PHE A 728 0.35 4.94 -8.47
CA PHE A 728 -0.48 5.55 -7.44
C PHE A 728 -0.39 7.08 -7.54
N VAL A 729 -1.54 7.74 -7.62
CA VAL A 729 -1.61 9.21 -7.73
C VAL A 729 -2.35 9.75 -6.52
N MET A 730 -1.78 10.76 -5.89
CA MET A 730 -2.39 11.46 -4.77
C MET A 730 -2.37 12.96 -5.00
N SER A 731 -3.41 13.64 -4.53
CA SER A 731 -3.58 15.08 -4.67
C SER A 731 -3.50 15.80 -3.32
N PHE A 732 -2.84 16.96 -3.31
CA PHE A 732 -2.83 17.86 -2.16
C PHE A 732 -2.69 19.31 -2.64
N GLY A 733 -3.56 20.19 -2.15
CA GLY A 733 -3.68 21.53 -2.72
C GLY A 733 -3.91 21.46 -4.24
N ASN A 734 -3.15 22.22 -5.03
CA ASN A 734 -3.19 22.23 -6.50
C ASN A 734 -2.17 21.28 -7.16
N GLN A 735 -1.57 20.37 -6.38
CA GLN A 735 -0.46 19.52 -6.79
C GLN A 735 -0.88 18.05 -6.88
N LEU A 736 -0.17 17.31 -7.73
CA LEU A 736 -0.33 15.86 -7.87
C LEU A 736 1.02 15.18 -7.63
N MET A 737 1.04 14.17 -6.77
CA MET A 737 2.20 13.32 -6.54
C MET A 737 1.92 11.93 -7.12
N VAL A 738 2.89 11.42 -7.87
CA VAL A 738 2.80 10.15 -8.59
C VAL A 738 3.87 9.24 -8.02
N HIS A 739 3.47 8.07 -7.54
CA HIS A 739 4.35 7.00 -7.13
C HIS A 739 4.30 5.88 -8.16
N SER A 740 5.47 5.42 -8.57
CA SER A 740 5.57 4.22 -9.39
C SER A 740 5.41 2.96 -8.53
N LYS A 741 5.26 1.83 -9.21
CA LYS A 741 5.24 0.50 -8.61
C LYS A 741 6.57 0.10 -7.95
N HIS A 742 7.67 0.75 -8.32
CA HIS A 742 9.00 0.46 -7.79
C HIS A 742 9.21 1.05 -6.40
N LEU A 743 9.96 0.33 -5.57
CA LEU A 743 10.21 0.68 -4.17
C LEU A 743 11.54 1.42 -4.01
N ASP A 744 11.56 2.46 -3.18
CA ASP A 744 12.81 3.12 -2.80
C ASP A 744 13.57 2.28 -1.76
N VAL A 745 14.92 2.35 -1.78
CA VAL A 745 15.85 1.57 -0.94
C VAL A 745 15.55 1.67 0.56
N SER A 746 14.95 2.77 1.03
CA SER A 746 14.54 2.95 2.44
C SER A 746 13.48 1.94 2.91
N HIS A 747 12.63 1.46 2.00
CA HIS A 747 11.54 0.52 2.29
C HIS A 747 12.01 -0.94 2.36
N ALA A 748 13.21 -1.25 1.82
CA ALA A 748 13.81 -2.58 1.90
C ALA A 748 14.05 -3.04 3.36
N ASN A 749 14.20 -2.10 4.29
CA ASN A 749 14.38 -2.40 5.71
C ASN A 749 13.12 -2.98 6.39
N MET A 750 11.91 -2.66 5.92
CA MET A 750 10.67 -3.32 6.39
C MET A 750 10.57 -4.75 5.85
N LEU A 751 11.06 -5.01 4.63
CA LEU A 751 11.12 -6.36 4.04
C LEU A 751 12.11 -7.27 4.78
N LEU A 752 13.22 -6.71 5.26
CA LEU A 752 14.16 -7.39 6.15
C LEU A 752 13.52 -7.82 7.48
N GLN A 753 12.51 -7.09 7.98
CA GLN A 753 11.74 -7.50 9.17
C GLN A 753 10.74 -8.62 8.88
N LEU A 754 10.28 -8.75 7.62
CA LEU A 754 9.39 -9.81 7.16
C LEU A 754 10.12 -11.12 6.78
N GLY A 755 11.46 -11.14 6.87
CA GLY A 755 12.27 -12.35 6.82
C GLY A 755 12.60 -12.90 5.42
N ALA A 756 12.44 -12.08 4.37
CA ALA A 756 12.77 -12.44 2.99
C ALA A 756 14.22 -12.05 2.65
N TYR A 757 15.20 -12.80 3.15
CA TYR A 757 16.61 -12.40 3.08
C TYR A 757 17.25 -12.44 1.68
N ASN A 758 16.65 -13.13 0.69
CA ASN A 758 17.35 -13.51 -0.55
C ASN A 758 16.60 -13.21 -1.87
N ALA A 759 15.41 -12.59 -1.86
CA ALA A 759 14.71 -12.22 -3.09
C ALA A 759 15.03 -10.77 -3.48
N SER A 760 15.45 -10.52 -4.73
CA SER A 760 15.50 -9.17 -5.30
C SER A 760 14.08 -8.67 -5.48
N ILE A 761 13.56 -7.95 -4.50
CA ILE A 761 12.21 -7.38 -4.52
C ILE A 761 12.31 -5.96 -5.05
N ASP A 762 11.82 -5.73 -6.27
CA ASP A 762 11.93 -4.44 -6.95
C ASP A 762 10.58 -3.70 -6.99
N ASN A 763 9.46 -4.40 -6.76
CA ASN A 763 8.10 -3.90 -6.97
C ASN A 763 7.16 -4.20 -5.78
N ILE A 764 6.23 -3.28 -5.50
CA ILE A 764 5.13 -3.46 -4.54
C ILE A 764 4.36 -4.76 -4.80
N PHE A 765 4.08 -5.09 -6.07
CA PHE A 765 3.34 -6.31 -6.39
C PHE A 765 4.10 -7.59 -6.02
N GLU A 766 5.44 -7.58 -6.05
CA GLU A 766 6.26 -8.71 -5.62
C GLU A 766 6.18 -8.88 -4.10
N ILE A 767 6.19 -7.78 -3.33
CA ILE A 767 5.94 -7.82 -1.87
C ILE A 767 4.60 -8.49 -1.59
N VAL A 768 3.53 -8.00 -2.23
CA VAL A 768 2.17 -8.50 -1.99
C VAL A 768 2.06 -9.96 -2.40
N SER A 769 2.70 -10.35 -3.51
CA SER A 769 2.76 -11.75 -3.94
C SER A 769 3.49 -12.65 -2.93
N LEU A 770 4.53 -12.16 -2.28
CA LEU A 770 5.24 -12.90 -1.25
C LEU A 770 4.40 -13.05 0.03
N LEU A 771 3.64 -12.02 0.40
CA LEU A 771 2.86 -12.00 1.62
C LEU A 771 1.54 -12.78 1.51
N ASN A 772 0.87 -12.70 0.35
CA ASN A 772 -0.46 -13.30 0.13
C ASN A 772 -0.48 -14.44 -0.91
N GLY A 773 0.66 -14.80 -1.50
CA GLY A 773 0.71 -15.80 -2.58
C GLY A 773 0.71 -17.24 -2.08
N PRO A 774 0.64 -18.21 -3.02
CA PRO A 774 0.75 -19.63 -2.71
C PRO A 774 2.05 -19.94 -1.99
N LEU A 775 1.99 -20.87 -1.05
CA LEU A 775 3.14 -21.40 -0.35
C LEU A 775 3.98 -22.29 -1.25
N VAL A 776 5.30 -22.22 -1.06
CA VAL A 776 6.22 -23.23 -1.58
C VAL A 776 5.92 -24.60 -0.96
N TYR A 777 6.13 -25.68 -1.71
CA TYR A 777 5.69 -27.03 -1.28
C TYR A 777 6.39 -27.53 -0.01
N TYR A 778 7.61 -27.07 0.24
CA TYR A 778 8.36 -27.38 1.47
C TYR A 778 8.05 -26.44 2.65
N HIS A 779 7.08 -25.52 2.53
CA HIS A 779 6.71 -24.64 3.63
C HIS A 779 6.10 -25.47 4.78
N PRO A 780 6.53 -25.27 6.05
CA PRO A 780 6.08 -26.10 7.18
C PRO A 780 4.56 -26.11 7.34
N GLN A 781 3.90 -24.98 7.09
CA GLN A 781 2.44 -24.88 7.18
C GLN A 781 1.72 -25.80 6.19
N LEU A 782 2.11 -25.82 4.91
CA LEU A 782 1.52 -26.72 3.92
C LEU A 782 1.73 -28.18 4.31
N VAL A 783 2.95 -28.51 4.75
CA VAL A 783 3.30 -29.86 5.21
C VAL A 783 2.45 -30.29 6.41
N ILE A 784 2.33 -29.44 7.43
CA ILE A 784 1.50 -29.71 8.62
C ILE A 784 0.03 -29.93 8.22
N GLN A 785 -0.51 -29.10 7.33
CA GLN A 785 -1.89 -29.24 6.87
C GLN A 785 -2.11 -30.51 6.05
N ALA A 786 -1.16 -30.89 5.19
CA ALA A 786 -1.21 -32.16 4.46
C ALA A 786 -1.21 -33.37 5.42
N ILE A 787 -0.44 -33.31 6.53
CA ILE A 787 -0.47 -34.36 7.56
C ILE A 787 -1.85 -34.41 8.24
N PHE A 788 -2.45 -33.26 8.59
CA PHE A 788 -3.79 -33.23 9.18
C PHE A 788 -4.86 -33.85 8.27
N LEU A 789 -4.78 -33.61 6.95
CA LEU A 789 -5.65 -34.24 5.95
C LEU A 789 -5.35 -35.75 5.73
N GLY A 790 -4.30 -36.30 6.35
CA GLY A 790 -3.92 -37.71 6.25
C GLY A 790 -3.07 -38.05 5.02
N LYS A 791 -2.46 -37.06 4.37
CA LYS A 791 -1.70 -37.20 3.12
C LYS A 791 -0.20 -37.41 3.34
N LEU A 792 0.14 -38.40 4.15
CA LEU A 792 1.55 -38.70 4.47
C LEU A 792 2.40 -39.03 3.24
N HIS A 793 1.82 -39.68 2.23
CA HIS A 793 2.51 -40.02 0.99
C HIS A 793 3.00 -38.78 0.21
N VAL A 794 2.22 -37.69 0.20
CA VAL A 794 2.61 -36.42 -0.44
C VAL A 794 3.77 -35.80 0.31
N VAL A 795 3.70 -35.79 1.65
CA VAL A 795 4.75 -35.22 2.50
C VAL A 795 6.08 -35.96 2.34
N HIS A 796 6.04 -37.30 2.24
CA HIS A 796 7.23 -38.09 1.92
C HIS A 796 7.85 -37.68 0.58
N LYS A 797 7.03 -37.52 -0.47
CA LYS A 797 7.48 -37.07 -1.79
C LYS A 797 8.09 -35.66 -1.74
N ILE A 798 7.50 -34.72 -1.00
CA ILE A 798 8.06 -33.37 -0.80
C ILE A 798 9.47 -33.44 -0.21
N PHE A 799 9.67 -34.18 0.88
CA PHE A 799 11.00 -34.28 1.51
C PHE A 799 12.02 -35.02 0.63
N ILE A 800 11.60 -36.05 -0.11
CA ILE A 800 12.47 -36.74 -1.06
C ILE A 800 12.91 -35.79 -2.19
N HIS A 801 12.00 -35.02 -2.77
CA HIS A 801 12.32 -34.06 -3.84
C HIS A 801 13.19 -32.91 -3.34
N LEU A 802 12.93 -32.40 -2.13
CA LEU A 802 13.77 -31.40 -1.48
C LEU A 802 15.21 -31.94 -1.28
N ALA A 803 15.35 -33.18 -0.81
CA ALA A 803 16.66 -33.83 -0.65
C ALA A 803 17.39 -33.97 -1.99
N ARG A 804 16.67 -34.34 -3.07
CA ARG A 804 17.23 -34.44 -4.43
C ARG A 804 17.74 -33.10 -4.93
N GLN A 805 16.96 -32.03 -4.82
CA GLN A 805 17.37 -30.68 -5.26
C GLN A 805 18.56 -30.14 -4.46
N LEU A 806 18.64 -30.45 -3.16
CA LEU A 806 19.78 -30.08 -2.31
C LEU A 806 21.03 -30.95 -2.52
N SER A 807 20.92 -32.09 -3.22
CA SER A 807 22.00 -33.07 -3.37
C SER A 807 22.91 -32.89 -4.59
N ALA A 808 22.65 -31.90 -5.46
CA ALA A 808 23.52 -31.63 -6.61
C ALA A 808 24.92 -31.18 -6.13
N ASP A 809 25.93 -32.00 -6.41
CA ASP A 809 27.27 -32.03 -5.77
C ASP A 809 28.16 -30.77 -5.89
N GLU A 810 27.68 -29.64 -6.41
CA GLU A 810 28.43 -28.37 -6.47
C GLU A 810 27.67 -27.23 -5.79
N TRP A 811 28.21 -26.78 -4.66
CA TRP A 811 27.73 -25.65 -3.87
C TRP A 811 27.88 -24.33 -4.64
N ASN A 812 26.76 -23.77 -5.08
CA ASN A 812 26.66 -22.39 -5.55
C ASN A 812 25.50 -21.73 -4.79
N GLU A 813 25.73 -20.61 -4.09
CA GLU A 813 24.67 -19.81 -3.45
C GLU A 813 23.59 -19.40 -4.47
N SER A 814 23.97 -19.20 -5.73
CA SER A 814 23.06 -18.94 -6.85
C SER A 814 22.15 -20.12 -7.22
N LYS A 815 22.55 -21.38 -6.94
CA LYS A 815 21.69 -22.56 -7.16
C LYS A 815 20.65 -22.71 -6.04
N VAL A 816 21.00 -22.37 -4.80
CA VAL A 816 20.06 -22.39 -3.66
C VAL A 816 18.97 -21.33 -3.84
N ALA A 817 19.33 -20.15 -4.36
CA ALA A 817 18.35 -19.11 -4.70
C ALA A 817 17.35 -19.56 -5.79
N ASN A 818 17.70 -20.54 -6.63
CA ASN A 818 16.91 -21.03 -7.75
C ASN A 818 16.16 -22.35 -7.47
N ILE A 819 16.02 -22.75 -6.20
CA ILE A 819 15.15 -23.88 -5.83
C ILE A 819 13.72 -23.55 -6.27
N SER A 820 13.11 -24.44 -7.05
CA SER A 820 11.76 -24.23 -7.57
C SER A 820 10.73 -24.34 -6.44
N SER A 821 9.71 -23.48 -6.48
CA SER A 821 8.64 -23.44 -5.45
C SER A 821 7.84 -24.74 -5.36
N ASP A 822 7.72 -25.45 -6.48
CA ASP A 822 7.00 -26.72 -6.67
C ASP A 822 7.88 -27.97 -6.46
N LEU A 823 9.20 -27.81 -6.28
CA LEU A 823 10.18 -28.91 -6.25
C LEU A 823 10.11 -29.87 -7.47
N GLY A 824 9.53 -29.42 -8.59
CA GLY A 824 9.24 -30.24 -9.76
C GLY A 824 8.21 -31.35 -9.54
N LEU A 825 7.35 -31.21 -8.53
CA LEU A 825 6.21 -32.11 -8.27
C LEU A 825 4.98 -31.62 -9.05
N ASP A 826 4.30 -32.54 -9.73
CA ASP A 826 3.04 -32.23 -10.40
C ASP A 826 1.88 -32.10 -9.40
N ILE A 827 0.92 -31.23 -9.71
CA ILE A 827 -0.25 -30.93 -8.88
C ILE A 827 -1.09 -32.21 -8.68
N GLU A 828 -1.08 -33.11 -9.66
CA GLU A 828 -1.81 -34.39 -9.58
C GLU A 828 -1.41 -35.24 -8.37
N VAL A 829 -0.16 -35.14 -7.90
CA VAL A 829 0.31 -35.86 -6.70
C VAL A 829 -0.53 -35.49 -5.48
N PHE A 830 -0.95 -34.22 -5.37
CA PHE A 830 -1.79 -33.78 -4.28
C PHE A 830 -3.26 -34.15 -4.48
N LEU A 831 -3.73 -34.34 -5.72
CA LEU A 831 -5.14 -34.64 -6.00
C LEU A 831 -5.47 -36.14 -5.88
N GLN A 832 -4.46 -36.99 -5.71
CA GLN A 832 -4.65 -38.41 -5.42
C GLN A 832 -5.38 -38.58 -4.07
N GLY A 833 -6.39 -39.46 -4.05
CA GLY A 833 -7.13 -39.77 -2.83
C GLY A 833 -6.24 -40.38 -1.74
N PRO A 834 -6.69 -40.40 -0.48
CA PRO A 834 -5.95 -41.07 0.58
C PRO A 834 -5.91 -42.58 0.30
N ASP A 835 -4.77 -43.09 -0.18
CA ASP A 835 -4.59 -44.51 -0.46
C ASP A 835 -4.91 -45.36 0.79
N PRO A 836 -5.85 -46.33 0.70
CA PRO A 836 -6.18 -47.22 1.80
C PRO A 836 -5.05 -48.20 2.13
N ASP A 837 -4.17 -48.52 1.16
CA ASP A 837 -3.06 -49.47 1.28
C ASP A 837 -1.76 -48.87 0.68
N PHE A 838 -1.22 -47.81 1.29
CA PHE A 838 0.10 -47.30 0.89
C PHE A 838 1.21 -48.21 1.45
N ASP A 839 1.49 -49.31 0.73
CA ASP A 839 2.68 -50.13 0.93
C ASP A 839 3.92 -49.33 0.49
N LEU A 840 4.78 -48.98 1.45
CA LEU A 840 6.05 -48.28 1.25
C LEU A 840 7.02 -49.05 0.32
N ASP A 841 6.74 -50.32 0.02
CA ASP A 841 7.61 -51.21 -0.74
C ASP A 841 7.48 -51.09 -2.28
N GLY A 842 6.46 -50.38 -2.79
CA GLY A 842 6.09 -50.45 -4.21
C GLY A 842 6.53 -49.32 -5.14
N VAL A 843 6.97 -48.15 -4.65
CA VAL A 843 7.22 -46.99 -5.53
C VAL A 843 8.67 -46.92 -5.98
N VAL A 844 8.98 -47.69 -7.03
CA VAL A 844 10.04 -47.31 -7.97
C VAL A 844 9.35 -46.42 -9.00
N ASP A 845 9.57 -45.11 -8.98
CA ASP A 845 9.22 -44.23 -10.10
C ASP A 845 10.13 -44.60 -11.29
N MET A 846 9.77 -45.67 -12.00
CA MET A 846 10.20 -45.95 -13.37
C MET A 846 9.11 -45.47 -14.32
N GLN A 847 8.93 -44.15 -14.37
CA GLN A 847 8.25 -43.48 -15.49
C GLN A 847 9.18 -42.40 -16.05
N ILE A 848 10.33 -42.85 -16.58
CA ILE A 848 10.93 -42.19 -17.73
C ILE A 848 10.21 -42.80 -18.94
N ALA A 849 9.56 -41.92 -19.70
CA ALA A 849 8.82 -42.19 -20.93
C ALA A 849 9.32 -43.40 -21.74
N SER A 850 8.50 -44.45 -21.83
CA SER A 850 8.48 -45.36 -22.97
C SER A 850 7.54 -44.80 -24.05
N GLY A 851 7.76 -43.53 -24.41
CA GLY A 851 7.21 -42.91 -25.61
C GLY A 851 8.26 -42.98 -26.69
N ASN A 852 8.03 -43.82 -27.71
CA ASN A 852 8.78 -43.78 -28.95
C ASN A 852 8.64 -42.38 -29.58
N ASP A 853 9.64 -41.52 -29.41
CA ASP A 853 9.93 -40.43 -30.34
C ASP A 853 11.44 -40.31 -30.49
N ALA A 854 11.95 -41.03 -31.48
CA ALA A 854 13.29 -40.89 -31.97
C ALA A 854 13.38 -39.59 -32.79
N GLY A 855 13.84 -38.51 -32.16
CA GLY A 855 14.13 -37.27 -32.87
C GLY A 855 14.60 -36.15 -31.96
N SER A 856 15.92 -35.94 -31.92
CA SER A 856 16.59 -34.73 -31.42
C SER A 856 16.69 -34.57 -29.89
N ALA A 857 17.63 -35.30 -29.29
CA ALA A 857 18.35 -34.81 -28.12
C ALA A 857 19.86 -34.96 -28.35
N THR A 858 20.49 -33.90 -28.83
CA THR A 858 21.95 -33.75 -28.85
C THR A 858 22.48 -33.72 -27.42
N SER A 859 23.53 -34.51 -27.21
CA SER A 859 24.28 -34.67 -25.98
C SER A 859 24.69 -33.34 -25.32
N VAL A 860 24.32 -33.18 -24.05
CA VAL A 860 25.20 -32.55 -23.05
C VAL A 860 25.15 -33.42 -21.79
N THR A 861 26.35 -33.76 -21.35
CA THR A 861 26.78 -34.59 -20.23
C THR A 861 26.09 -34.29 -18.89
N ASN A 862 25.73 -35.33 -18.12
CA ASN A 862 26.06 -35.46 -16.69
C ASN A 862 25.63 -36.83 -16.13
N GLY A 863 26.61 -37.73 -15.94
CA GLY A 863 26.43 -39.05 -15.28
C GLY A 863 26.13 -38.99 -13.78
N HIS A 864 25.84 -37.81 -13.22
CA HIS A 864 25.60 -37.57 -11.80
C HIS A 864 24.11 -37.58 -11.39
N SER A 865 23.16 -37.42 -12.31
CA SER A 865 21.72 -37.39 -11.96
C SER A 865 21.16 -38.77 -11.55
N PHE A 866 21.74 -39.85 -12.05
CA PHE A 866 21.26 -41.20 -11.74
C PHE A 866 21.61 -41.65 -10.31
N ALA A 867 22.75 -41.19 -9.77
CA ALA A 867 23.21 -41.56 -8.43
C ALA A 867 22.41 -40.87 -7.31
N SER A 868 22.00 -39.61 -7.50
CA SER A 868 21.16 -38.88 -6.52
C SER A 868 19.72 -39.38 -6.50
N VAL A 869 19.16 -39.75 -7.66
CA VAL A 869 17.82 -40.36 -7.77
C VAL A 869 17.77 -41.73 -7.08
N ALA A 870 18.82 -42.55 -7.25
CA ALA A 870 18.93 -43.85 -6.59
C ALA A 870 19.15 -43.76 -5.07
N ARG A 871 19.83 -42.71 -4.58
CA ARG A 871 20.11 -42.50 -3.15
C ARG A 871 18.88 -42.07 -2.35
N PHE A 872 17.97 -41.32 -2.98
CA PHE A 872 16.77 -40.77 -2.35
C PHE A 872 15.52 -41.31 -3.05
N SER A 873 15.24 -42.60 -2.88
CA SER A 873 14.06 -43.27 -3.47
C SER A 873 12.90 -43.44 -2.48
N ARG A 874 13.18 -43.55 -1.18
CA ARG A 874 12.20 -43.74 -0.11
C ARG A 874 12.46 -42.77 1.03
N PHE A 875 11.42 -42.50 1.81
CA PHE A 875 11.53 -41.69 3.02
C PHE A 875 12.02 -42.57 4.16
N ASP A 876 13.33 -42.54 4.41
CA ASP A 876 14.00 -43.32 5.45
C ASP A 876 14.78 -42.39 6.41
N ASP A 877 15.27 -42.93 7.53
CA ASP A 877 16.14 -42.20 8.49
C ASP A 877 17.35 -41.53 7.79
N THR A 878 17.82 -42.09 6.66
CA THR A 878 18.91 -41.52 5.85
C THR A 878 18.55 -40.16 5.23
N VAL A 879 17.30 -39.99 4.76
CA VAL A 879 16.79 -38.74 4.19
C VAL A 879 16.62 -37.71 5.30
N VAL A 880 16.08 -38.13 6.44
CA VAL A 880 15.86 -37.30 7.63
C VAL A 880 17.19 -36.72 8.13
N ASP A 881 18.20 -37.57 8.34
CA ASP A 881 19.51 -37.13 8.82
C ASP A 881 20.24 -36.24 7.81
N TYR A 882 20.08 -36.51 6.51
CA TYR A 882 20.65 -35.68 5.45
C TYR A 882 20.02 -34.29 5.44
N LEU A 883 18.69 -34.21 5.39
CA LEU A 883 17.96 -32.95 5.39
C LEU A 883 18.19 -32.16 6.66
N ARG A 884 18.18 -32.79 7.85
CA ARG A 884 18.48 -32.13 9.12
C ARG A 884 19.83 -31.41 9.07
N LYS A 885 20.89 -32.09 8.59
CA LYS A 885 22.23 -31.50 8.48
C LYS A 885 22.30 -30.39 7.43
N ARG A 886 21.57 -30.52 6.32
CA ARG A 886 21.55 -29.51 5.25
C ARG A 886 20.76 -28.26 5.67
N LEU A 887 19.58 -28.43 6.24
CA LEU A 887 18.71 -27.34 6.67
C LEU A 887 19.28 -26.52 7.85
N THR A 888 20.28 -27.01 8.58
CA THR A 888 21.00 -26.19 9.57
C THR A 888 22.13 -25.37 8.97
N MET A 889 22.59 -25.71 7.76
CA MET A 889 23.71 -25.04 7.08
C MET A 889 23.26 -24.07 5.98
N VAL A 890 22.09 -24.29 5.37
CA VAL A 890 21.60 -23.55 4.20
C VAL A 890 20.31 -22.81 4.56
N SER A 891 20.17 -21.53 4.22
CA SER A 891 18.87 -20.85 4.26
C SER A 891 18.08 -21.13 2.98
N LEU A 892 16.88 -21.68 3.12
CA LEU A 892 16.00 -21.93 1.97
C LEU A 892 15.35 -20.63 1.48
N PRO A 893 15.13 -20.47 0.17
CA PRO A 893 14.40 -19.31 -0.35
C PRO A 893 12.95 -19.34 0.15
N TYR A 894 12.36 -18.15 0.31
CA TYR A 894 10.97 -17.93 0.75
C TYR A 894 10.60 -18.40 2.17
N LEU A 895 11.58 -18.87 2.97
CA LEU A 895 11.37 -19.23 4.38
C LEU A 895 12.10 -18.28 5.31
N THR A 896 11.43 -17.92 6.39
CA THR A 896 12.07 -17.25 7.53
C THR A 896 12.86 -18.28 8.36
N GLY A 897 13.86 -17.80 9.13
CA GLY A 897 14.64 -18.67 10.02
C GLY A 897 13.77 -19.46 11.01
N HIS A 898 12.68 -18.86 11.50
CA HIS A 898 11.72 -19.55 12.36
C HIS A 898 10.93 -20.64 11.63
N GLN A 899 10.43 -20.36 10.43
CA GLN A 899 9.72 -21.36 9.63
C GLN A 899 10.64 -22.54 9.26
N GLN A 900 11.92 -22.27 9.01
CA GLN A 900 12.88 -23.31 8.74
C GLN A 900 13.15 -24.20 9.96
N ILE A 901 13.22 -23.63 11.17
CA ILE A 901 13.26 -24.40 12.42
C ILE A 901 11.99 -25.24 12.57
N SER A 902 10.81 -24.68 12.30
CA SER A 902 9.56 -25.43 12.30
C SER A 902 9.57 -26.58 11.29
N LEU A 903 10.12 -26.38 10.10
CA LEU A 903 10.23 -27.44 9.08
C LEU A 903 11.12 -28.59 9.55
N ILE A 904 12.26 -28.29 10.19
CA ILE A 904 13.11 -29.30 10.82
C ILE A 904 12.33 -30.04 11.91
N GLY A 905 11.62 -29.32 12.77
CA GLY A 905 10.78 -29.91 13.81
C GLY A 905 9.68 -30.84 13.26
N VAL A 906 9.05 -30.47 12.14
CA VAL A 906 8.06 -31.30 11.44
C VAL A 906 8.70 -32.55 10.85
N LEU A 907 9.89 -32.43 10.23
CA LEU A 907 10.64 -33.55 9.69
C LEU A 907 10.99 -34.58 10.78
N GLU A 908 11.45 -34.12 11.95
CA GLU A 908 11.74 -35.00 13.09
C GLU A 908 10.48 -35.66 13.67
N SER A 909 9.41 -34.88 13.80
CA SER A 909 8.12 -35.38 14.27
C SER A 909 7.59 -36.47 13.35
N LEU A 910 7.73 -36.29 12.04
CA LEU A 910 7.28 -37.27 11.04
C LEU A 910 8.15 -38.54 11.04
N ALA A 911 9.46 -38.42 11.27
CA ALA A 911 10.35 -39.58 11.44
C ALA A 911 9.97 -40.42 12.68
N ASP A 912 9.67 -39.75 13.80
CA ASP A 912 9.18 -40.42 15.01
C ASP A 912 7.80 -41.09 14.77
N MET A 913 6.90 -40.41 14.05
CA MET A 913 5.58 -40.95 13.68
C MET A 913 5.69 -42.22 12.85
N GLU A 914 6.62 -42.30 11.90
CA GLU A 914 6.83 -43.50 11.07
C GLU A 914 7.35 -44.69 11.89
N ARG A 915 8.18 -44.47 12.91
CA ARG A 915 8.62 -45.54 13.82
C ARG A 915 7.46 -46.15 14.61
N ASP A 916 6.53 -45.31 15.04
CA ASP A 916 5.38 -45.72 15.87
C ASP A 916 4.10 -46.01 15.06
N ARG A 917 4.13 -45.84 13.72
CA ARG A 917 2.97 -45.89 12.81
C ARG A 917 2.13 -47.16 12.91
N ARG A 918 2.76 -48.32 13.15
CA ARG A 918 2.03 -49.61 13.28
C ARG A 918 1.18 -49.71 14.55
N SER A 919 1.42 -48.83 15.54
CA SER A 919 0.73 -48.85 16.85
C SER A 919 -0.24 -47.68 17.05
N LEU A 920 -0.24 -46.70 16.14
CA LEU A 920 -1.03 -45.48 16.23
C LEU A 920 -2.06 -45.43 15.11
N ASP A 921 -3.29 -45.04 15.47
CA ASP A 921 -4.33 -44.72 14.49
C ASP A 921 -4.13 -43.30 13.92
N ARG A 922 -4.91 -42.95 12.89
CA ARG A 922 -4.79 -41.64 12.22
C ARG A 922 -5.01 -40.46 13.18
N ASN A 923 -5.94 -40.60 14.12
CA ASN A 923 -6.22 -39.57 15.13
C ASN A 923 -5.11 -39.45 16.17
N ALA A 924 -4.50 -40.56 16.61
CA ALA A 924 -3.31 -40.50 17.46
C ALA A 924 -2.11 -39.85 16.75
N LEU A 925 -1.94 -40.10 15.44
CA LEU A 925 -0.89 -39.46 14.64
C LEU A 925 -1.06 -37.93 14.59
N ARG A 926 -2.29 -37.43 14.38
CA ARG A 926 -2.60 -35.98 14.42
C ARG A 926 -2.31 -35.38 15.79
N PHE A 927 -2.73 -36.05 16.86
CA PHE A 927 -2.43 -35.61 18.23
C PHE A 927 -0.94 -35.59 18.52
N LEU A 928 -0.19 -36.62 18.09
CA LEU A 928 1.24 -36.71 18.31
C LEU A 928 2.00 -35.59 17.60
N LEU A 929 1.63 -35.27 16.36
CA LEU A 929 2.18 -34.12 15.63
C LEU A 929 1.95 -32.82 16.43
N SER A 930 0.71 -32.55 16.84
CA SER A 930 0.38 -31.36 17.64
C SER A 930 1.16 -31.31 18.96
N PHE A 931 1.29 -32.45 19.65
CA PHE A 931 2.04 -32.56 20.91
C PHE A 931 3.54 -32.27 20.71
N LYS A 932 4.14 -32.78 19.64
CA LYS A 932 5.55 -32.52 19.31
C LYS A 932 5.78 -31.06 18.92
N LEU A 933 4.89 -30.49 18.10
CA LEU A 933 4.93 -29.06 17.76
C LEU A 933 4.81 -28.17 19.01
N TYR A 934 3.93 -28.53 19.94
CA TYR A 934 3.80 -27.85 21.24
C TYR A 934 5.10 -27.91 22.06
N MET A 935 5.81 -29.05 22.07
CA MET A 935 7.12 -29.16 22.73
C MET A 935 8.22 -28.32 22.07
N ILE A 936 8.14 -28.12 20.75
CA ILE A 936 9.11 -27.34 19.96
C ILE A 936 8.87 -25.83 20.09
N HIS A 937 7.62 -25.40 20.33
CA HIS A 937 7.22 -24.00 20.42
C HIS A 937 6.90 -23.58 21.87
N PRO A 938 7.90 -23.18 22.68
CA PRO A 938 7.75 -22.95 24.11
C PRO A 938 6.88 -21.73 24.48
N HIS A 939 6.47 -20.91 23.51
CA HIS A 939 5.63 -19.74 23.73
C HIS A 939 4.13 -20.07 23.85
N GLN A 940 3.72 -21.29 23.49
CA GLN A 940 2.34 -21.73 23.65
C GLN A 940 2.08 -22.18 25.10
N SER A 941 0.99 -21.71 25.71
CA SER A 941 0.67 -21.99 27.12
C SER A 941 0.02 -23.36 27.35
N SER A 942 -0.76 -23.84 26.37
CA SER A 942 -1.41 -25.16 26.36
C SER A 942 -1.75 -25.57 24.93
N MET A 943 -1.94 -26.87 24.68
CA MET A 943 -2.46 -27.38 23.40
C MET A 943 -3.90 -26.90 23.16
N HIS A 944 -4.34 -26.89 21.89
CA HIS A 944 -5.65 -26.37 21.50
C HIS A 944 -6.76 -27.40 21.75
N SER A 945 -8.01 -26.92 21.90
CA SER A 945 -9.22 -27.76 22.01
C SER A 945 -9.35 -28.78 20.88
N ARG A 946 -8.86 -28.44 19.68
CA ARG A 946 -8.75 -29.33 18.53
C ARG A 946 -7.93 -30.57 18.83
N ASP A 947 -6.76 -30.38 19.43
CA ASP A 947 -5.83 -31.48 19.67
C ASP A 947 -6.43 -32.48 20.68
N PHE A 948 -7.18 -31.98 21.66
CA PHE A 948 -7.93 -32.83 22.60
C PHE A 948 -8.99 -33.67 21.88
N ASN A 949 -9.66 -33.13 20.85
CA ASN A 949 -10.63 -33.90 20.06
C ASN A 949 -9.97 -35.05 19.29
N TRP A 950 -8.76 -34.86 18.74
CA TRP A 950 -8.04 -35.96 18.09
C TRP A 950 -7.74 -37.09 19.07
N ALA A 951 -7.25 -36.76 20.27
CA ALA A 951 -7.03 -37.77 21.31
C ALA A 951 -8.34 -38.41 21.80
N LEU A 952 -9.45 -37.65 21.83
CA LEU A 952 -10.76 -38.17 22.21
C LEU A 952 -11.25 -39.19 21.18
N HIS A 953 -11.09 -38.94 19.89
CA HIS A 953 -11.56 -39.85 18.85
C HIS A 953 -10.57 -40.96 18.49
N SER A 954 -9.38 -40.98 19.09
CA SER A 954 -8.42 -42.07 18.95
C SER A 954 -8.84 -43.35 19.71
N GLU A 955 -8.48 -44.49 19.14
CA GLU A 955 -8.56 -45.83 19.75
C GLU A 955 -7.28 -46.17 20.56
N SER A 956 -6.15 -45.54 20.23
CA SER A 956 -4.83 -45.80 20.84
C SER A 956 -4.53 -44.92 22.07
N GLN A 957 -5.53 -44.58 22.89
CA GLN A 957 -5.40 -43.65 24.04
C GLN A 957 -4.32 -44.08 25.06
N GLY A 958 -4.17 -45.39 25.30
CA GLY A 958 -3.16 -45.90 26.23
C GLY A 958 -1.72 -45.65 25.76
N VAL A 959 -1.47 -45.74 24.45
CA VAL A 959 -0.15 -45.45 23.85
C VAL A 959 0.15 -43.96 23.96
N LEU A 960 -0.83 -43.11 23.69
CA LEU A 960 -0.70 -41.64 23.82
C LEU A 960 -0.31 -41.23 25.25
N VAL A 961 -0.97 -41.77 26.28
CA VAL A 961 -0.62 -41.52 27.68
C VAL A 961 0.82 -41.96 27.99
N GLY A 962 1.25 -43.09 27.42
CA GLY A 962 2.63 -43.58 27.55
C GLY A 962 3.65 -42.63 26.93
N ILE A 963 3.37 -42.09 25.74
CA ILE A 963 4.22 -41.12 25.05
C ILE A 963 4.32 -39.81 25.85
N ILE A 964 3.19 -39.25 26.29
CA ILE A 964 3.15 -38.03 27.11
C ILE A 964 3.96 -38.24 28.40
N SER A 965 3.75 -39.36 29.08
CA SER A 965 4.45 -39.66 30.34
C SER A 965 5.96 -39.76 30.14
N LYS A 966 6.42 -40.41 29.06
CA LYS A 966 7.84 -40.49 28.70
C LYS A 966 8.44 -39.13 28.38
N ALA A 967 7.71 -38.27 27.65
CA ALA A 967 8.18 -36.93 27.30
C ALA A 967 8.44 -36.06 28.53
N PHE A 968 7.69 -36.27 29.62
CA PHE A 968 7.88 -35.59 30.91
C PHE A 968 8.67 -36.42 31.93
N ASN A 969 9.59 -37.29 31.48
CA ASN A 969 10.45 -38.12 32.34
C ASN A 969 9.70 -38.95 33.40
N ASN A 970 8.48 -39.41 33.09
CA ASN A 970 7.56 -40.09 33.98
C ASN A 970 7.11 -39.28 35.23
N THR A 971 7.46 -38.01 35.31
CA THR A 971 7.04 -37.08 36.37
C THR A 971 5.97 -36.12 35.85
N LEU A 972 4.81 -36.66 35.48
CA LEU A 972 3.67 -35.87 35.04
C LEU A 972 3.08 -35.07 36.21
N LEU A 973 3.02 -33.74 36.08
CA LEU A 973 2.36 -32.83 37.02
C LEU A 973 1.00 -32.36 36.48
N TRP A 974 0.17 -31.76 37.36
CA TRP A 974 -1.15 -31.24 36.95
C TRP A 974 -1.05 -30.27 35.79
N LYS A 975 -0.06 -29.36 35.82
CA LYS A 975 0.18 -28.40 34.73
C LYS A 975 0.34 -29.12 33.39
N ASN A 976 1.23 -30.10 33.31
CA ASN A 976 1.49 -30.85 32.07
C ASN A 976 0.23 -31.62 31.60
N ALA A 977 -0.52 -32.21 32.53
CA ALA A 977 -1.75 -32.94 32.20
C ALA A 977 -2.86 -32.02 31.70
N ARG A 978 -2.97 -30.81 32.28
CA ARG A 978 -3.88 -29.75 31.84
C ARG A 978 -3.48 -29.19 30.47
N ASP A 979 -2.20 -28.95 30.25
CA ASP A 979 -1.70 -28.41 28.99
C ASP A 979 -1.95 -29.39 27.82
N CYS A 980 -1.98 -30.70 28.09
CA CYS A 980 -2.34 -31.76 27.13
C CYS A 980 -3.83 -32.14 27.13
N GLY A 981 -4.66 -31.50 27.97
CA GLY A 981 -6.09 -31.78 28.09
C GLY A 981 -6.45 -33.21 28.48
N MET A 982 -5.56 -33.92 29.19
CA MET A 982 -5.64 -35.37 29.42
C MET A 982 -7.01 -35.83 29.96
N PHE A 983 -7.59 -35.05 30.87
CA PHE A 983 -8.87 -35.37 31.50
C PHE A 983 -10.10 -34.99 30.68
N PHE A 984 -9.94 -34.33 29.53
CA PHE A 984 -11.04 -34.11 28.59
C PHE A 984 -11.24 -35.28 27.63
N TRP A 985 -10.15 -35.93 27.20
CA TRP A 985 -10.23 -36.92 26.13
C TRP A 985 -10.17 -38.39 26.57
N LEU A 986 -9.66 -38.70 27.78
CA LEU A 986 -9.69 -40.07 28.29
C LEU A 986 -11.12 -40.60 28.39
N LYS A 987 -11.43 -41.73 27.75
CA LYS A 987 -12.79 -42.32 27.78
C LYS A 987 -13.05 -43.19 29.00
N ASP A 988 -12.05 -43.95 29.43
CA ASP A 988 -12.18 -44.94 30.48
C ASP A 988 -12.01 -44.32 31.88
N GLU A 989 -13.01 -44.51 32.75
CA GLU A 989 -12.98 -44.00 34.12
C GLU A 989 -11.84 -44.63 34.94
N VAL A 990 -11.48 -45.89 34.68
CA VAL A 990 -10.37 -46.56 35.39
C VAL A 990 -9.05 -45.87 35.04
N SER A 991 -8.85 -45.56 33.77
CA SER A 991 -7.70 -44.80 33.27
C SER A 991 -7.65 -43.39 33.88
N VAL A 992 -8.77 -42.66 33.95
CA VAL A 992 -8.86 -41.35 34.62
C VAL A 992 -8.41 -41.43 36.09
N ARG A 993 -8.94 -42.40 36.84
CA ARG A 993 -8.58 -42.60 38.25
C ARG A 993 -7.11 -42.98 38.42
N THR A 994 -6.58 -43.82 37.52
CA THR A 994 -5.17 -44.24 37.53
C THR A 994 -4.23 -43.06 37.26
N GLN A 995 -4.52 -42.24 36.26
CA GLN A 995 -3.71 -41.06 35.96
C GLN A 995 -3.78 -40.01 37.07
N MET A 996 -4.96 -39.77 37.64
CA MET A 996 -5.09 -38.87 38.79
C MET A 996 -4.30 -39.38 40.02
N GLU A 997 -4.20 -40.69 40.23
CA GLU A 997 -3.37 -41.26 41.29
C GLU A 997 -1.87 -41.06 41.03
N ILE A 998 -1.43 -41.18 39.77
CA ILE A 998 -0.05 -40.89 39.38
C ILE A 998 0.26 -39.41 39.64
N LEU A 999 -0.64 -38.49 39.28
CA LEU A 999 -0.49 -37.07 39.59
C LEU A 999 -0.37 -36.82 41.09
N ALA A 1000 -1.21 -37.48 41.90
CA ALA A 1000 -1.17 -37.35 43.35
C ALA A 1000 0.17 -37.81 43.94
N LYS A 1001 0.74 -38.91 43.42
CA LYS A 1001 2.07 -39.41 43.80
C LYS A 1001 3.16 -38.42 43.40
N ASN A 1002 3.11 -37.91 42.17
CA ASN A 1002 4.13 -37.01 41.63
C ASN A 1002 4.15 -35.66 42.37
N HIS A 1003 2.98 -35.09 42.70
CA HIS A 1003 2.86 -33.87 43.52
C HIS A 1003 3.40 -34.03 44.94
N PHE A 1004 3.28 -35.22 45.53
CA PHE A 1004 3.88 -35.53 46.83
C PHE A 1004 5.42 -35.60 46.76
N THR A 1005 5.98 -36.03 45.62
CA THR A 1005 7.42 -36.17 45.41
C THR A 1005 8.10 -34.96 44.75
N GLN A 1006 7.35 -33.89 44.43
CA GLN A 1006 7.83 -32.74 43.65
C GLN A 1006 8.88 -31.87 44.38
N GLY A 1007 8.95 -31.90 45.71
CA GLY A 1007 9.87 -31.08 46.51
C GLY A 1007 10.80 -31.90 47.42
N GLU A 1008 11.89 -31.29 47.89
CA GLU A 1008 12.82 -31.90 48.88
C GLU A 1008 12.10 -32.28 50.18
N HIS A 1009 11.12 -31.47 50.58
CA HIS A 1009 10.20 -31.74 51.67
C HIS A 1009 8.88 -32.25 51.08
N ARG A 1010 8.66 -33.56 51.15
CA ARG A 1010 7.46 -34.24 50.64
C ARG A 1010 6.20 -33.75 51.36
N ASP A 1011 5.52 -32.74 50.81
CA ASP A 1011 4.38 -32.10 51.45
C ASP A 1011 3.06 -32.82 51.13
N PRO A 1012 2.34 -33.38 52.14
CA PRO A 1012 1.04 -33.99 51.93
C PRO A 1012 -0.07 -33.02 51.49
N VAL A 1013 0.09 -31.70 51.72
CA VAL A 1013 -0.92 -30.69 51.36
C VAL A 1013 -1.16 -30.68 49.84
N ASN A 1014 -0.09 -30.68 49.05
CA ASN A 1014 -0.16 -30.57 47.58
C ASN A 1014 -0.86 -31.78 46.92
N CYS A 1015 -0.80 -32.97 47.55
CA CYS A 1015 -1.46 -34.18 47.04
C CYS A 1015 -2.88 -34.40 47.60
N SER A 1016 -3.31 -33.59 48.58
CA SER A 1016 -4.57 -33.79 49.31
C SER A 1016 -5.79 -33.71 48.40
N LEU A 1017 -5.81 -32.76 47.46
CA LEU A 1017 -6.92 -32.58 46.52
C LEU A 1017 -7.15 -33.85 45.66
N PHE A 1018 -6.07 -34.36 45.03
CA PHE A 1018 -6.15 -35.50 44.12
C PHE A 1018 -6.48 -36.82 44.84
N TYR A 1019 -5.91 -37.09 46.02
CA TYR A 1019 -6.25 -38.29 46.79
C TYR A 1019 -7.68 -38.27 47.33
N LEU A 1020 -8.18 -37.10 47.74
CA LEU A 1020 -9.57 -36.97 48.21
C LEU A 1020 -10.57 -37.03 47.05
N ALA A 1021 -10.21 -36.53 45.86
CA ALA A 1021 -10.98 -36.76 44.64
C ALA A 1021 -11.12 -38.25 44.29
N LEU A 1022 -10.13 -39.09 44.64
CA LEU A 1022 -10.19 -40.55 44.50
C LEU A 1022 -10.85 -41.28 45.69
N ARG A 1023 -11.37 -40.54 46.68
CA ARG A 1023 -11.89 -41.09 47.96
C ARG A 1023 -10.84 -41.91 48.74
N LYS A 1024 -9.54 -41.71 48.49
CA LYS A 1024 -8.41 -42.42 49.13
C LYS A 1024 -7.91 -41.71 50.39
N LYS A 1025 -8.83 -41.39 51.32
CA LYS A 1025 -8.51 -40.73 52.60
C LYS A 1025 -7.51 -41.53 53.44
N THR A 1026 -7.56 -42.86 53.40
CA THR A 1026 -6.64 -43.75 54.14
C THR A 1026 -5.19 -43.61 53.68
N VAL A 1027 -4.96 -43.38 52.39
CA VAL A 1027 -3.63 -43.12 51.83
C VAL A 1027 -3.12 -41.77 52.32
N LEU A 1028 -3.96 -40.74 52.29
CA LEU A 1028 -3.62 -39.41 52.78
C LEU A 1028 -3.26 -39.43 54.28
N LEU A 1029 -4.03 -40.16 55.09
CA LEU A 1029 -3.71 -40.43 56.50
C LEU A 1029 -2.34 -41.08 56.69
N GLY A 1030 -1.96 -42.02 55.82
CA GLY A 1030 -0.65 -42.66 55.83
C GLY A 1030 0.48 -41.68 55.49
N LEU A 1031 0.29 -40.84 54.47
CA LEU A 1031 1.27 -39.82 54.06
C LEU A 1031 1.50 -38.79 55.17
N TRP A 1032 0.45 -38.32 55.83
CA TRP A 1032 0.57 -37.40 56.97
C TRP A 1032 1.31 -38.03 58.17
N LYS A 1033 1.30 -39.36 58.35
CA LYS A 1033 2.12 -40.02 59.40
C LYS A 1033 3.61 -40.00 59.07
N ILE A 1034 3.96 -40.07 57.79
CA ILE A 1034 5.35 -40.12 57.30
C ILE A 1034 6.01 -38.73 57.38
N CYS A 1035 5.23 -37.66 57.19
CA CYS A 1035 5.75 -36.29 57.12
C CYS A 1035 5.75 -35.58 58.49
N GLY A 1036 6.70 -35.98 59.35
CA GLY A 1036 6.91 -35.43 60.71
C GLY A 1036 7.33 -33.95 60.79
N PHE A 1037 7.70 -33.34 59.68
CA PHE A 1037 8.24 -31.97 59.64
C PHE A 1037 7.15 -30.87 59.56
N HIS A 1038 5.90 -31.23 59.21
CA HIS A 1038 4.86 -30.26 58.92
C HIS A 1038 4.15 -29.77 60.21
N LYS A 1039 4.06 -28.45 60.41
CA LYS A 1039 3.52 -27.84 61.64
C LYS A 1039 2.08 -28.26 61.97
N ASP A 1040 1.26 -28.50 60.95
CA ASP A 1040 -0.16 -28.88 61.10
C ASP A 1040 -0.40 -30.39 61.17
N GLN A 1041 0.65 -31.22 61.22
CA GLN A 1041 0.56 -32.68 61.16
C GLN A 1041 -0.32 -33.27 62.29
N ALA A 1042 -0.08 -32.89 63.55
CA ALA A 1042 -0.82 -33.45 64.69
C ALA A 1042 -2.33 -33.11 64.62
N LYS A 1043 -2.67 -31.88 64.18
CA LYS A 1043 -4.04 -31.41 64.07
C LYS A 1043 -4.78 -32.07 62.90
N THR A 1044 -4.14 -32.15 61.74
CA THR A 1044 -4.71 -32.78 60.53
C THR A 1044 -4.83 -34.29 60.69
N LEU A 1045 -3.89 -34.97 61.34
CA LEU A 1045 -4.00 -36.40 61.66
C LEU A 1045 -5.16 -36.69 62.61
N ALA A 1046 -5.30 -35.92 63.70
CA ALA A 1046 -6.43 -36.08 64.62
C ALA A 1046 -7.77 -35.86 63.89
N PHE A 1047 -7.84 -34.83 63.04
CA PHE A 1047 -9.04 -34.54 62.26
C PHE A 1047 -9.38 -35.63 61.23
N LEU A 1048 -8.39 -36.07 60.46
CA LEU A 1048 -8.57 -37.11 59.44
C LEU A 1048 -8.83 -38.50 60.06
N GLN A 1049 -8.58 -38.76 61.35
CA GLN A 1049 -8.92 -40.06 61.96
C GLN A 1049 -10.42 -40.28 62.13
N HIS A 1050 -11.22 -39.21 62.18
CA HIS A 1050 -12.68 -39.30 62.35
C HIS A 1050 -13.40 -39.88 61.14
N ASP A 1051 -14.59 -40.46 61.34
CA ASP A 1051 -15.41 -40.99 60.26
C ASP A 1051 -16.23 -39.86 59.60
N PHE A 1052 -15.96 -39.58 58.32
CA PHE A 1052 -16.64 -38.52 57.55
C PHE A 1052 -17.91 -39.02 56.86
N THR A 1053 -18.36 -40.25 57.16
CA THR A 1053 -19.74 -40.66 56.86
C THR A 1053 -20.74 -40.02 57.83
N GLU A 1054 -20.31 -39.64 59.05
CA GLU A 1054 -21.15 -38.99 60.06
C GLU A 1054 -21.40 -37.50 59.75
N PRO A 1055 -22.64 -36.98 59.95
CA PRO A 1055 -23.00 -35.60 59.63
C PRO A 1055 -22.23 -34.56 60.46
N ARG A 1056 -21.83 -34.91 61.69
CA ARG A 1056 -21.04 -34.03 62.56
C ARG A 1056 -19.66 -33.72 61.96
N TRP A 1057 -19.00 -34.72 61.38
CA TRP A 1057 -17.65 -34.55 60.83
C TRP A 1057 -17.68 -33.97 59.42
N LYS A 1058 -18.73 -34.24 58.63
CA LYS A 1058 -19.00 -33.52 57.36
C LYS A 1058 -19.15 -32.02 57.59
N THR A 1059 -20.01 -31.61 58.53
CA THR A 1059 -20.19 -30.18 58.85
C THR A 1059 -18.93 -29.51 59.39
N ALA A 1060 -18.11 -30.25 60.16
CA ALA A 1060 -16.80 -29.76 60.59
C ALA A 1060 -15.83 -29.58 59.41
N ALA A 1061 -15.81 -30.50 58.44
CA ALA A 1061 -14.99 -30.38 57.23
C ALA A 1061 -15.39 -29.16 56.38
N LEU A 1062 -16.70 -28.93 56.19
CA LEU A 1062 -17.20 -27.78 55.45
C LEU A 1062 -16.84 -26.44 56.12
N LYS A 1063 -16.96 -26.35 57.46
CA LYS A 1063 -16.53 -25.14 58.20
C LYS A 1063 -15.03 -24.87 58.01
N ASN A 1064 -14.21 -25.92 58.05
CA ASN A 1064 -12.79 -25.81 57.80
C ASN A 1064 -12.50 -25.41 56.34
N ALA A 1065 -13.27 -25.90 55.37
CA ALA A 1065 -13.17 -25.52 53.97
C ALA A 1065 -13.44 -24.01 53.76
N PHE A 1066 -14.51 -23.47 54.34
CA PHE A 1066 -14.80 -22.02 54.29
C PHE A 1066 -13.71 -21.18 54.99
N ALA A 1067 -13.16 -21.66 56.10
CA ALA A 1067 -12.05 -21.00 56.77
C ALA A 1067 -10.78 -20.97 55.88
N LEU A 1068 -10.47 -22.06 55.17
CA LEU A 1068 -9.34 -22.10 54.22
C LEU A 1068 -9.57 -21.20 53.01
N LEU A 1069 -10.80 -21.10 52.54
CA LEU A 1069 -11.19 -20.18 51.46
C LEU A 1069 -10.94 -18.73 51.87
N SER A 1070 -11.26 -18.35 53.12
CA SER A 1070 -10.95 -17.01 53.65
C SER A 1070 -9.45 -16.71 53.80
N LYS A 1071 -8.61 -17.76 53.84
CA LYS A 1071 -7.14 -17.66 53.90
C LYS A 1071 -6.47 -17.70 52.52
N HIS A 1072 -7.25 -17.63 51.44
CA HIS A 1072 -6.78 -17.73 50.05
C HIS A 1072 -6.08 -19.06 49.71
N ASN A 1073 -6.27 -20.12 50.50
CA ASN A 1073 -5.70 -21.44 50.20
C ASN A 1073 -6.74 -22.32 49.49
N TYR A 1074 -6.95 -22.03 48.21
CA TYR A 1074 -8.09 -22.53 47.43
C TYR A 1074 -8.01 -24.03 47.11
N GLU A 1075 -6.85 -24.55 46.73
CA GLU A 1075 -6.66 -25.98 46.43
C GLU A 1075 -6.95 -26.86 47.66
N TYR A 1076 -6.46 -26.42 48.82
CA TYR A 1076 -6.69 -27.12 50.08
C TYR A 1076 -8.14 -26.93 50.57
N ALA A 1077 -8.76 -25.78 50.33
CA ALA A 1077 -10.19 -25.58 50.60
C ALA A 1077 -11.07 -26.54 49.75
N ALA A 1078 -10.77 -26.68 48.45
CA ALA A 1078 -11.45 -27.64 47.57
C ALA A 1078 -11.29 -29.08 48.07
N ALA A 1079 -10.10 -29.45 48.56
CA ALA A 1079 -9.84 -30.75 49.17
C ALA A 1079 -10.73 -31.00 50.40
N PHE A 1080 -10.93 -29.99 51.27
CA PHE A 1080 -11.82 -30.10 52.44
C PHE A 1080 -13.31 -30.13 52.07
N PHE A 1081 -13.73 -29.47 50.99
CA PHE A 1081 -15.08 -29.64 50.45
C PHE A 1081 -15.33 -31.08 49.98
N LEU A 1082 -14.35 -31.71 49.31
CA LEU A 1082 -14.42 -33.13 48.93
C LEU A 1082 -14.45 -34.07 50.15
N LEU A 1083 -13.72 -33.74 51.22
CA LEU A 1083 -13.76 -34.47 52.48
C LEU A 1083 -15.13 -34.38 53.16
N GLY A 1084 -15.82 -33.25 53.00
CA GLY A 1084 -17.19 -33.01 53.46
C GLY A 1084 -18.28 -33.58 52.55
N ASP A 1085 -17.93 -34.28 51.46
CA ASP A 1085 -18.86 -34.85 50.48
C ASP A 1085 -19.68 -33.77 49.72
N ALA A 1086 -19.08 -32.59 49.51
CA ALA A 1086 -19.66 -31.46 48.77
C ALA A 1086 -18.90 -31.22 47.45
N LEU A 1087 -19.15 -32.07 46.45
CA LEU A 1087 -18.46 -32.02 45.15
C LEU A 1087 -18.67 -30.69 44.41
N TRP A 1088 -19.91 -30.19 44.37
CA TRP A 1088 -20.24 -28.96 43.65
C TRP A 1088 -19.53 -27.72 44.22
N ASP A 1089 -19.42 -27.62 45.54
CA ASP A 1089 -18.72 -26.51 46.18
C ASP A 1089 -17.20 -26.58 45.89
N ALA A 1090 -16.62 -27.79 45.88
CA ALA A 1090 -15.23 -28.00 45.46
C ALA A 1090 -15.00 -27.61 43.98
N ALA A 1091 -15.90 -28.02 43.08
CA ALA A 1091 -15.85 -27.67 41.67
C ALA A 1091 -15.98 -26.15 41.45
N ARG A 1092 -16.89 -25.49 42.18
CA ARG A 1092 -17.07 -24.04 42.12
C ARG A 1092 -15.81 -23.29 42.57
N VAL A 1093 -15.09 -23.80 43.57
CA VAL A 1093 -13.79 -23.24 43.99
C VAL A 1093 -12.78 -23.29 42.84
N CYS A 1094 -12.72 -24.41 42.13
CA CYS A 1094 -11.83 -24.57 40.98
C CYS A 1094 -12.17 -23.61 39.84
N ILE A 1095 -13.47 -23.40 39.56
CA ILE A 1095 -13.93 -22.54 38.46
C ILE A 1095 -13.74 -21.05 38.79
N ARG A 1096 -14.18 -20.60 39.98
CA ARG A 1096 -14.26 -19.17 40.30
C ARG A 1096 -12.99 -18.60 40.93
N GLN A 1097 -12.27 -19.39 41.73
CA GLN A 1097 -11.08 -18.91 42.44
C GLN A 1097 -9.78 -19.39 41.79
N LEU A 1098 -9.71 -20.65 41.34
CA LEU A 1098 -8.52 -21.16 40.63
C LEU A 1098 -8.54 -20.86 39.14
N HIS A 1099 -9.69 -20.46 38.57
CA HIS A 1099 -9.89 -20.26 37.14
C HIS A 1099 -9.47 -21.48 36.29
N ASP A 1100 -9.62 -22.69 36.84
CA ASP A 1100 -9.22 -23.95 36.20
C ASP A 1100 -10.44 -24.87 36.03
N ILE A 1101 -11.09 -24.73 34.87
CA ILE A 1101 -12.27 -25.54 34.51
C ILE A 1101 -11.88 -27.00 34.29
N GLN A 1102 -10.68 -27.25 33.73
CA GLN A 1102 -10.20 -28.61 33.50
C GLN A 1102 -10.03 -29.38 34.81
N LEU A 1103 -9.55 -28.70 35.87
CA LEU A 1103 -9.43 -29.27 37.21
C LEU A 1103 -10.79 -29.63 37.79
N ALA A 1104 -11.78 -28.75 37.64
CA ALA A 1104 -13.15 -29.02 38.08
C ALA A 1104 -13.74 -30.27 37.39
N VAL A 1105 -13.53 -30.38 36.07
CA VAL A 1105 -13.95 -31.54 35.26
C VAL A 1105 -13.23 -32.80 35.71
N ALA A 1106 -11.90 -32.77 35.86
CA ALA A 1106 -11.10 -33.92 36.29
C ALA A 1106 -11.56 -34.45 37.67
N ILE A 1107 -11.81 -33.55 38.63
CA ILE A 1107 -12.28 -33.90 39.97
C ILE A 1107 -13.67 -34.55 39.91
N CYS A 1108 -14.61 -33.98 39.16
CA CYS A 1108 -15.96 -34.54 39.03
C CYS A 1108 -15.95 -35.93 38.39
N ARG A 1109 -15.17 -36.10 37.31
CA ARG A 1109 -15.00 -37.39 36.64
C ARG A 1109 -14.37 -38.45 37.56
N ALA A 1110 -13.38 -38.08 38.36
CA ALA A 1110 -12.74 -39.02 39.30
C ALA A 1110 -13.64 -39.40 40.49
N TYR A 1111 -14.42 -38.44 41.03
CA TYR A 1111 -15.17 -38.58 42.28
C TYR A 1111 -16.53 -39.28 42.13
N GLU A 1112 -17.33 -38.91 41.12
CA GLU A 1112 -18.68 -39.45 40.87
C GLU A 1112 -18.82 -40.15 39.49
N GLY A 1113 -17.84 -40.02 38.61
CA GLY A 1113 -17.87 -40.59 37.25
C GLY A 1113 -18.45 -39.64 36.20
N ASP A 1114 -18.52 -40.13 34.96
CA ASP A 1114 -18.86 -39.30 33.79
C ASP A 1114 -20.35 -38.93 33.70
N LYS A 1115 -21.22 -39.65 34.42
CA LYS A 1115 -22.67 -39.37 34.49
C LYS A 1115 -23.07 -38.49 35.68
N SER A 1116 -22.11 -37.81 36.30
CA SER A 1116 -22.36 -37.02 37.50
C SER A 1116 -23.20 -35.77 37.20
N PRO A 1117 -24.25 -35.47 38.00
CA PRO A 1117 -25.05 -34.26 37.82
C PRO A 1117 -24.22 -32.98 37.90
N SER A 1118 -23.18 -32.97 38.75
CA SER A 1118 -22.23 -31.86 38.89
C SER A 1118 -21.46 -31.62 37.60
N LEU A 1119 -20.99 -32.67 36.92
CA LEU A 1119 -20.27 -32.55 35.65
C LEU A 1119 -21.17 -32.06 34.52
N VAL A 1120 -22.39 -32.60 34.40
CA VAL A 1120 -23.39 -32.13 33.42
C VAL A 1120 -23.69 -30.65 33.63
N ARG A 1121 -23.78 -30.22 34.89
CA ARG A 1121 -23.98 -28.81 35.24
C ARG A 1121 -22.80 -27.93 34.79
N ILE A 1122 -21.56 -28.35 35.02
CA ILE A 1122 -20.37 -27.63 34.53
C ILE A 1122 -20.42 -27.50 33.01
N TYR A 1123 -20.69 -28.60 32.30
CA TYR A 1123 -20.77 -28.59 30.84
C TYR A 1123 -21.86 -27.65 30.31
N ARG A 1124 -23.07 -27.68 30.87
CA ARG A 1124 -24.20 -26.88 30.39
C ARG A 1124 -24.21 -25.42 30.85
N GLU A 1125 -23.93 -25.15 32.12
CA GLU A 1125 -24.04 -23.80 32.70
C GLU A 1125 -22.76 -23.00 32.53
N GLU A 1126 -21.58 -23.62 32.66
CA GLU A 1126 -20.31 -22.89 32.67
C GLU A 1126 -19.60 -22.96 31.30
N ILE A 1127 -19.54 -24.14 30.67
CA ILE A 1127 -18.82 -24.29 29.40
C ILE A 1127 -19.68 -23.83 28.21
N LEU A 1128 -20.86 -24.42 27.98
CA LEU A 1128 -21.68 -24.09 26.81
C LEU A 1128 -22.22 -22.64 26.80
N GLN A 1129 -22.45 -22.02 27.96
CA GLN A 1129 -22.87 -20.61 28.01
C GLN A 1129 -21.72 -19.65 27.66
N ASN A 1130 -20.51 -19.90 28.17
CA ASN A 1130 -19.33 -19.12 27.83
C ASN A 1130 -18.89 -19.37 26.37
N LEU A 1131 -19.06 -20.59 25.87
CA LEU A 1131 -18.76 -20.95 24.47
C LEU A 1131 -19.69 -20.29 23.45
N ALA A 1132 -20.91 -19.91 23.84
CA ALA A 1132 -21.77 -19.11 22.98
C ALA A 1132 -21.18 -17.72 22.69
N LEU A 1133 -20.29 -17.21 23.55
CA LEU A 1133 -19.58 -15.94 23.37
C LEU A 1133 -18.28 -16.13 22.55
N SER A 1134 -17.52 -17.21 22.79
CA SER A 1134 -16.23 -17.45 22.13
C SER A 1134 -16.32 -18.23 20.79
N CYS A 1135 -17.46 -18.86 20.50
CA CYS A 1135 -17.71 -19.68 19.31
C CYS A 1135 -16.70 -20.81 19.02
N ASP A 1136 -15.99 -21.35 20.03
CA ASP A 1136 -15.08 -22.49 19.85
C ASP A 1136 -15.88 -23.78 19.53
N ARG A 1137 -15.86 -24.17 18.26
CA ARG A 1137 -16.56 -25.36 17.73
C ARG A 1137 -15.94 -26.67 18.23
N TRP A 1138 -14.62 -26.71 18.43
CA TRP A 1138 -13.92 -27.92 18.87
C TRP A 1138 -14.30 -28.26 20.31
N LEU A 1139 -14.25 -27.27 21.22
CA LEU A 1139 -14.64 -27.51 22.61
C LEU A 1139 -16.14 -27.80 22.72
N SER A 1140 -16.96 -27.12 21.91
CA SER A 1140 -18.41 -27.39 21.86
C SER A 1140 -18.70 -28.84 21.45
N SER A 1141 -18.08 -29.32 20.37
CA SER A 1141 -18.21 -30.71 19.91
C SER A 1141 -17.76 -31.70 21.00
N LEU A 1142 -16.61 -31.45 21.65
CA LEU A 1142 -16.10 -32.29 22.74
C LEU A 1142 -17.09 -32.40 23.91
N VAL A 1143 -17.72 -31.28 24.27
CA VAL A 1143 -18.70 -31.23 25.38
C VAL A 1143 -20.00 -31.94 25.00
N PHE A 1144 -20.57 -31.67 23.81
CA PHE A 1144 -21.76 -32.39 23.35
C PHE A 1144 -21.52 -33.90 23.23
N TRP A 1145 -20.34 -34.30 22.77
CA TRP A 1145 -19.92 -35.69 22.73
C TRP A 1145 -19.87 -36.31 24.14
N SER A 1146 -19.28 -35.58 25.10
CA SER A 1146 -19.18 -36.01 26.50
C SER A 1146 -20.54 -36.11 27.20
N LEU A 1147 -21.54 -35.32 26.77
CA LEU A 1147 -22.92 -35.38 27.25
C LEU A 1147 -23.76 -36.51 26.59
N GLY A 1148 -23.23 -37.18 25.57
CA GLY A 1148 -23.94 -38.22 24.79
C GLY A 1148 -24.91 -37.67 23.73
N GLU A 1149 -24.88 -36.36 23.50
CA GLU A 1149 -25.65 -35.63 22.48
C GLU A 1149 -24.89 -35.63 21.14
N HIS A 1150 -24.68 -36.82 20.59
CA HIS A 1150 -23.82 -37.04 19.39
C HIS A 1150 -24.35 -36.39 18.11
N ASP A 1151 -25.66 -36.16 18.01
CA ASP A 1151 -26.30 -35.43 16.93
C ASP A 1151 -25.87 -33.96 16.92
N SER A 1152 -25.96 -33.31 18.09
CA SER A 1152 -25.57 -31.90 18.27
C SER A 1152 -24.05 -31.72 18.14
N ALA A 1153 -23.26 -32.72 18.56
CA ALA A 1153 -21.81 -32.70 18.39
C ALA A 1153 -21.36 -32.64 16.92
N VAL A 1154 -22.09 -33.29 16.00
CA VAL A 1154 -21.79 -33.23 14.56
C VAL A 1154 -22.29 -31.92 13.95
N GLN A 1155 -23.51 -31.51 14.29
CA GLN A 1155 -24.11 -30.29 13.73
C GLN A 1155 -23.31 -29.03 14.06
N ILE A 1156 -22.68 -28.96 15.23
CA ILE A 1156 -21.94 -27.77 15.66
C ILE A 1156 -20.59 -27.59 14.97
N LEU A 1157 -20.09 -28.62 14.30
CA LEU A 1157 -18.88 -28.53 13.48
C LEU A 1157 -19.15 -27.70 12.22
N VAL A 1158 -20.37 -27.76 11.70
CA VAL A 1158 -20.81 -27.08 10.47
C VAL A 1158 -21.56 -25.77 10.80
N ASN A 1159 -22.56 -25.84 11.68
CA ASN A 1159 -23.37 -24.69 12.10
C ASN A 1159 -22.72 -23.97 13.29
N ALA A 1160 -22.79 -22.64 13.34
CA ALA A 1160 -22.22 -21.91 14.47
C ALA A 1160 -23.01 -22.21 15.78
N PRO A 1161 -22.36 -22.29 16.95
CA PRO A 1161 -23.03 -22.54 18.23
C PRO A 1161 -24.18 -21.56 18.51
N VAL A 1162 -24.02 -20.31 18.06
CA VAL A 1162 -25.00 -19.23 18.20
C VAL A 1162 -26.25 -19.49 17.34
N GLU A 1163 -26.13 -20.07 16.15
CA GLU A 1163 -27.27 -20.40 15.27
C GLU A 1163 -28.14 -21.52 15.86
N LEU A 1164 -27.51 -22.50 16.53
CA LEU A 1164 -28.22 -23.56 17.27
C LEU A 1164 -28.89 -23.04 18.56
N ARG A 1165 -28.39 -21.95 19.16
CA ARG A 1165 -29.03 -21.28 20.30
C ARG A 1165 -30.17 -20.35 19.89
N ILE A 1166 -29.97 -19.58 18.82
CA ILE A 1166 -30.98 -18.64 18.26
C ILE A 1166 -32.20 -19.40 17.74
N SER A 1167 -32.02 -20.55 17.09
CA SER A 1167 -33.14 -21.40 16.66
C SER A 1167 -34.00 -21.92 17.83
N ARG A 1168 -33.49 -21.90 19.07
CA ARG A 1168 -34.21 -22.34 20.28
C ARG A 1168 -34.71 -21.19 21.16
N LEU A 1169 -34.35 -19.93 20.88
CA LEU A 1169 -34.69 -18.75 21.69
C LEU A 1169 -35.54 -17.77 20.86
N SER A 1170 -36.81 -17.65 21.20
CA SER A 1170 -37.84 -16.94 20.39
C SER A 1170 -37.77 -15.41 20.42
N THR A 1171 -36.75 -14.77 21.01
CA THR A 1171 -36.66 -13.30 21.10
C THR A 1171 -35.24 -12.76 20.89
N PRO A 1172 -34.99 -11.92 19.88
CA PRO A 1172 -33.71 -11.24 19.71
C PRO A 1172 -33.61 -10.05 20.69
N SER A 1173 -32.63 -10.09 21.61
CA SER A 1173 -32.18 -8.93 22.43
C SER A 1173 -30.96 -8.25 21.81
N ASP A 1174 -30.60 -7.03 22.21
CA ASP A 1174 -29.44 -6.28 21.67
C ASP A 1174 -28.08 -6.98 21.87
N GLU A 1175 -27.93 -7.84 22.89
CA GLU A 1175 -26.76 -8.71 23.04
C GLU A 1175 -26.57 -9.67 21.84
N HIS A 1176 -27.64 -9.99 21.11
CA HIS A 1176 -27.58 -10.88 19.94
C HIS A 1176 -26.91 -10.22 18.73
N LYS A 1177 -26.91 -8.88 18.62
CA LYS A 1177 -26.26 -8.17 17.51
C LYS A 1177 -24.74 -8.19 17.65
N THR A 1178 -24.22 -7.93 18.84
CA THR A 1178 -22.79 -8.03 19.15
C THR A 1178 -22.30 -9.48 19.09
N LEU A 1179 -23.08 -10.45 19.59
CA LEU A 1179 -22.80 -11.89 19.45
C LEU A 1179 -22.73 -12.35 17.99
N LYS A 1180 -23.62 -11.85 17.12
CA LYS A 1180 -23.57 -12.12 15.67
C LYS A 1180 -22.27 -11.59 15.05
N ALA A 1181 -21.86 -10.36 15.37
CA ALA A 1181 -20.64 -9.77 14.84
C ALA A 1181 -19.38 -10.60 15.17
N TYR A 1182 -19.24 -11.11 16.41
CA TYR A 1182 -18.14 -12.02 16.77
C TYR A 1182 -18.22 -13.35 16.03
N SER A 1183 -19.42 -13.90 15.83
CA SER A 1183 -19.61 -15.13 15.06
C SER A 1183 -19.21 -14.98 13.58
N LEU A 1184 -19.20 -13.75 13.06
CA LEU A 1184 -18.84 -13.40 11.68
C LEU A 1184 -17.33 -13.18 11.48
N SER A 1185 -16.51 -13.28 12.53
CA SER A 1185 -15.05 -13.27 12.37
C SER A 1185 -14.59 -14.50 11.59
N PHE A 1186 -13.70 -14.29 10.63
CA PHE A 1186 -13.09 -15.35 9.82
C PHE A 1186 -12.31 -16.37 10.66
N LEU A 1187 -11.69 -15.94 11.78
CA LEU A 1187 -10.82 -16.77 12.63
C LEU A 1187 -11.55 -17.81 13.50
N VAL A 1188 -12.88 -17.76 13.54
CA VAL A 1188 -13.70 -18.68 14.34
C VAL A 1188 -13.72 -20.09 13.72
N MET A 1189 -13.45 -20.19 12.42
CA MET A 1189 -13.44 -21.45 11.67
C MET A 1189 -12.02 -21.99 11.55
N ASP A 1190 -11.87 -23.30 11.76
CA ASP A 1190 -10.61 -24.02 11.54
C ASP A 1190 -10.75 -24.92 10.31
N PRO A 1191 -9.85 -24.85 9.31
CA PRO A 1191 -9.92 -25.67 8.11
C PRO A 1191 -9.92 -27.18 8.40
N VAL A 1192 -9.32 -27.64 9.50
CA VAL A 1192 -9.22 -29.07 9.82
C VAL A 1192 -10.55 -29.62 10.39
N LEU A 1193 -11.54 -28.77 10.70
CA LEU A 1193 -12.87 -29.22 11.15
C LEU A 1193 -13.53 -30.18 10.16
N ILE A 1194 -13.27 -29.99 8.85
CA ILE A 1194 -13.80 -30.83 7.78
C ILE A 1194 -13.40 -32.31 7.94
N VAL A 1195 -12.19 -32.56 8.47
CA VAL A 1195 -11.67 -33.89 8.70
C VAL A 1195 -12.43 -34.56 9.84
N LEU A 1196 -12.64 -33.85 10.94
CA LEU A 1196 -13.40 -34.37 12.07
C LEU A 1196 -14.86 -34.62 11.68
N TYR A 1197 -15.48 -33.70 10.93
CA TYR A 1197 -16.85 -33.85 10.45
C TYR A 1197 -17.01 -35.13 9.61
N LYS A 1198 -16.11 -35.34 8.63
CA LYS A 1198 -16.12 -36.53 7.78
C LYS A 1198 -15.88 -37.83 8.55
N GLU A 1199 -15.03 -37.79 9.57
CA GLU A 1199 -14.78 -38.96 10.41
C GLU A 1199 -15.99 -39.28 11.28
N LEU A 1200 -16.61 -38.28 11.92
CA LEU A 1200 -17.74 -38.47 12.83
C LEU A 1200 -19.06 -38.84 12.15
N SER A 1201 -19.32 -38.33 10.94
CA SER A 1201 -20.52 -38.68 10.18
C SER A 1201 -20.63 -40.19 9.90
N ALA A 1202 -19.49 -40.90 9.86
CA ALA A 1202 -19.44 -42.34 9.59
C ALA A 1202 -19.49 -43.26 10.83
N VAL A 1203 -19.32 -42.76 12.06
CA VAL A 1203 -19.05 -43.61 13.24
C VAL A 1203 -20.28 -44.29 13.84
N THR A 1204 -21.41 -43.59 14.00
CA THR A 1204 -22.59 -44.12 14.71
C THR A 1204 -23.90 -43.79 14.00
N LEU A 1205 -24.97 -44.54 14.32
CA LEU A 1205 -26.31 -44.24 13.80
C LEU A 1205 -26.82 -42.87 14.24
N ARG A 1206 -26.49 -42.40 15.45
CA ARG A 1206 -26.90 -41.08 15.94
C ARG A 1206 -26.14 -39.94 15.26
N THR A 1207 -24.86 -40.14 14.94
CA THR A 1207 -24.10 -39.15 14.18
C THR A 1207 -24.61 -39.03 12.74
N ARG A 1208 -25.04 -40.13 12.11
CA ARG A 1208 -25.75 -40.09 10.82
C ARG A 1208 -27.07 -39.32 10.85
N VAL A 1209 -27.81 -39.38 11.96
CA VAL A 1209 -29.04 -38.57 12.12
C VAL A 1209 -28.70 -37.08 12.22
N GLY A 1210 -27.62 -36.74 12.94
CA GLY A 1210 -27.10 -35.36 13.00
C GLY A 1210 -26.65 -34.84 11.64
N ASP A 1211 -25.99 -35.70 10.85
CA ASP A 1211 -25.51 -35.44 9.49
C ASP A 1211 -26.65 -35.22 8.48
N LEU A 1212 -27.63 -36.14 8.46
CA LEU A 1212 -28.83 -36.03 7.62
C LEU A 1212 -29.70 -34.79 7.91
N ALA A 1213 -29.53 -34.18 9.09
CA ALA A 1213 -30.23 -32.95 9.45
C ALA A 1213 -29.54 -31.69 8.87
N ILE A 1214 -28.33 -31.80 8.31
CA ILE A 1214 -27.60 -30.71 7.67
C ILE A 1214 -28.06 -30.63 6.20
N PRO A 1215 -28.59 -29.49 5.74
CA PRO A 1215 -28.93 -29.32 4.34
C PRO A 1215 -27.67 -29.34 3.45
N PRO A 1216 -27.73 -29.90 2.23
CA PRO A 1216 -26.59 -29.97 1.33
C PRO A 1216 -26.03 -28.58 0.96
N ASP A 1217 -26.89 -27.56 0.90
CA ASP A 1217 -26.47 -26.17 0.65
C ASP A 1217 -25.57 -25.62 1.76
N VAL A 1218 -25.88 -25.98 3.02
CA VAL A 1218 -25.11 -25.55 4.20
C VAL A 1218 -23.79 -26.30 4.28
N GLU A 1219 -23.80 -27.60 3.98
CA GLU A 1219 -22.58 -28.40 3.87
C GLU A 1219 -21.66 -27.88 2.75
N TRP A 1220 -22.23 -27.52 1.59
CA TRP A 1220 -21.47 -26.93 0.48
C TRP A 1220 -20.85 -25.58 0.88
N GLN A 1221 -21.61 -24.71 1.56
CA GLN A 1221 -21.06 -23.46 2.08
C GLN A 1221 -19.94 -23.70 3.09
N PHE A 1222 -20.07 -24.70 3.97
CA PHE A 1222 -19.02 -25.10 4.89
C PHE A 1222 -17.77 -25.57 4.15
N LEU A 1223 -17.92 -26.36 3.08
CA LEU A 1223 -16.80 -26.77 2.25
C LEU A 1223 -16.11 -25.59 1.57
N LEU A 1224 -16.87 -24.67 0.98
CA LEU A 1224 -16.31 -23.46 0.36
C LEU A 1224 -15.57 -22.58 1.39
N ARG A 1225 -16.07 -22.50 2.64
CA ARG A 1225 -15.36 -21.82 3.74
C ARG A 1225 -14.01 -22.45 4.02
N VAL A 1226 -13.95 -23.77 4.08
CA VAL A 1226 -12.72 -24.51 4.35
C VAL A 1226 -11.75 -24.39 3.19
N ALA A 1227 -12.23 -24.49 1.95
CA ALA A 1227 -11.42 -24.26 0.77
C ALA A 1227 -10.82 -22.83 0.77
N TYR A 1228 -11.64 -21.83 1.08
CA TYR A 1228 -11.20 -20.44 1.21
C TYR A 1228 -10.15 -20.26 2.33
N LEU A 1229 -10.32 -20.91 3.49
CA LEU A 1229 -9.32 -20.89 4.56
C LEU A 1229 -7.98 -21.48 4.09
N TYR A 1230 -8.00 -22.59 3.34
CA TYR A 1230 -6.77 -23.15 2.78
C TYR A 1230 -6.12 -22.23 1.75
N ASP A 1231 -6.90 -21.60 0.88
CA ASP A 1231 -6.41 -20.57 -0.05
C ASP A 1231 -5.76 -19.39 0.70
N ARG A 1232 -6.40 -18.91 1.77
CA ARG A 1232 -5.85 -17.86 2.65
C ARG A 1232 -4.60 -18.26 3.40
N MET A 1233 -4.33 -19.55 3.56
CA MET A 1233 -3.07 -20.06 4.12
C MET A 1233 -1.96 -20.17 3.06
N GLY A 1234 -2.27 -19.91 1.77
CA GLY A 1234 -1.44 -20.21 0.61
C GLY A 1234 -1.35 -21.72 0.32
N CYS A 1235 -2.32 -22.50 0.79
CA CYS A 1235 -2.42 -23.94 0.61
C CYS A 1235 -3.43 -24.31 -0.49
N ASP A 1236 -3.42 -23.59 -1.61
CA ASP A 1236 -4.42 -23.62 -2.69
C ASP A 1236 -4.59 -25.03 -3.27
N VAL A 1237 -3.48 -25.79 -3.31
CA VAL A 1237 -3.48 -27.19 -3.78
C VAL A 1237 -4.32 -28.09 -2.88
N LEU A 1238 -4.32 -27.85 -1.56
CA LEU A 1238 -5.17 -28.58 -0.60
C LEU A 1238 -6.63 -28.12 -0.69
N ALA A 1239 -6.87 -26.84 -0.95
CA ALA A 1239 -8.22 -26.32 -1.21
C ALA A 1239 -8.84 -27.02 -2.44
N LEU A 1240 -8.09 -27.09 -3.54
CA LEU A 1240 -8.51 -27.75 -4.78
C LEU A 1240 -8.80 -29.24 -4.57
N ASP A 1241 -7.95 -29.92 -3.80
CA ASP A 1241 -8.16 -31.32 -3.47
C ASP A 1241 -9.48 -31.56 -2.74
N ILE A 1242 -9.78 -30.74 -1.74
CA ILE A 1242 -11.02 -30.87 -0.96
C ILE A 1242 -12.22 -30.70 -1.88
N VAL A 1243 -12.25 -29.65 -2.71
CA VAL A 1243 -13.37 -29.41 -3.62
C VAL A 1243 -13.52 -30.53 -4.65
N LYS A 1244 -12.41 -31.06 -5.19
CA LYS A 1244 -12.44 -32.12 -6.21
C LYS A 1244 -12.84 -33.49 -5.65
N ASN A 1245 -12.35 -33.85 -4.47
CA ASN A 1245 -12.50 -35.19 -3.90
C ASN A 1245 -13.62 -35.31 -2.86
N TRP A 1246 -14.33 -34.23 -2.53
CA TRP A 1246 -15.49 -34.28 -1.65
C TRP A 1246 -16.66 -35.01 -2.31
N LYS A 1247 -17.42 -35.75 -1.49
CA LYS A 1247 -18.61 -36.47 -1.90
C LYS A 1247 -19.72 -36.15 -0.91
N PHE A 1248 -20.81 -35.61 -1.44
CA PHE A 1248 -22.07 -35.38 -0.74
C PHE A 1248 -22.86 -36.68 -0.58
#